data_AF-A0ABD3V9N0-F1
#
_entry.id   AF-A0ABD3V9N0-F1
#
_cell.length_a   1.000
_cell.length_b   1.000
_cell.length_c   1.000
_cell.angle_alpha   90.00
_cell.angle_beta   90.00
_cell.angle_gamma   90.00
#
_symmetry.space_group_name_H-M   'P 1'
#
loop_
_entity.id
_entity.type
_entity.pdbx_description
1 polymer ?
#
loop_
_entity_poly.entity_id
_entity_poly.type
_entity_poly.pdbx_seq_one_letter_code
_entity_poly.pdbx_strand_id
1 'polypeptide(L)'
;MPLTRPITKDYLCQLGRCSKLSDIQSLDLSNHGLDTVDADLFNLLTSLQSLDLSRNNLMDLPEKLCLKKLSTLDLLENQIKSTAFVVHFPKLQRLFLDRNPDLESEDRYIAGVLAPSLKEVDDYDNLKLTEKLYRDILEPQIQASFEALHGEVYSSGIPDSEFYHLQQDFTQTLQKNPLIGSNLTMPKFKRFMIQHLAYEYMMSVKNGRSSTNRRRTGKEDVMSPSRYGTRISSGAYVPKDYSSGTPVEKIDTAPSSQKKLSAKKNPESSKGMSQKGQKRARETPGKEKPSKHCRKDTPSCTHIKSRDQYSMSQLPPLPDYDPVQFIRCHSLDNNPSDDETKVWMCAFQPNPRNPGETTNIVATCGGKNICFIDCQTGKVMKRYKDNDPDESFFCLAWTILPADGESLKKDVSVLAVAGNNGHVKLFHPSQRVLFATMEGHRSYISCLCFHPEEPTQLFSGSRDGRIILWDIGIPDFTDCTIQYSQLLVLKAPGTDAVNLSVSLSCDLLIAGCDKSCYAWRLSKLTEKARDPDLEFLHPQENDGLNEEDGVIDGLLLLSNNCIVSKQVGQSCLYLWDLKQHIPDHYKSRTKVVPIIPLALLDYTSMDVDYVYPGASRGGLVCVGDNAGKLYMYDVATIIKKKKKSDNILIPSRVLPWPELNLQNNMNDMQDILKKKKVVLNSVAVSSDSKYVVAGTDNNLVCIWKRT
;
A
#
# COMPACT_ATOMS: atom_id res chain seq x y z
N MET A 1 4.57 -4.26 29.08
CA MET A 1 3.86 -4.15 30.37
C MET A 1 2.55 -3.39 30.15
N PRO A 2 1.38 -3.91 30.56
CA PRO A 2 0.14 -3.17 30.50
C PRO A 2 0.14 -2.06 31.57
N LEU A 3 -0.33 -0.87 31.20
CA LEU A 3 -0.50 0.23 32.14
C LEU A 3 -1.68 -0.11 33.06
N THR A 4 -1.40 -0.55 34.29
CA THR A 4 -2.40 -0.68 35.37
C THR A 4 -2.85 0.67 35.94
N ARG A 5 -2.64 1.77 35.21
CA ARG A 5 -3.10 3.10 35.62
C ARG A 5 -4.36 3.48 34.83
N PRO A 6 -5.44 3.91 35.51
CA PRO A 6 -6.64 4.37 34.83
C PRO A 6 -6.31 5.55 33.92
N ILE A 7 -6.92 5.59 32.72
CA ILE A 7 -6.80 6.73 31.82
C ILE A 7 -7.37 7.96 32.52
N THR A 8 -6.52 8.96 32.75
CA THR A 8 -6.93 10.24 33.35
C THR A 8 -7.05 11.33 32.30
N LYS A 9 -7.76 12.41 32.64
CA LYS A 9 -7.84 13.63 31.83
C LYS A 9 -6.46 14.19 31.46
N ASP A 10 -5.55 14.25 32.42
CA ASP A 10 -4.20 14.78 32.18
C ASP A 10 -3.39 13.89 31.23
N TYR A 11 -3.57 12.57 31.34
CA TYR A 11 -2.94 11.61 30.43
C TYR A 11 -3.45 11.77 28.99
N LEU A 12 -4.76 11.94 28.80
CA LEU A 12 -5.33 12.20 27.48
C LEU A 12 -4.85 13.53 26.88
N CYS A 13 -4.78 14.59 27.69
CA CYS A 13 -4.21 15.87 27.28
C CYS A 13 -2.73 15.73 26.86
N GLN A 14 -1.95 14.93 27.58
CA GLN A 14 -0.55 14.66 27.25
C GLN A 14 -0.41 13.93 25.91
N LEU A 15 -1.20 12.87 25.69
CA LEU A 15 -1.21 12.12 24.43
C LEU A 15 -1.68 12.97 23.24
N GLY A 16 -2.75 13.75 23.44
CA GLY A 16 -3.27 14.67 22.44
C GLY A 16 -2.45 15.95 22.24
N ARG A 17 -1.38 16.16 23.01
CA ARG A 17 -0.53 17.37 23.00
C ARG A 17 -1.33 18.67 23.11
N CYS A 18 -2.39 18.65 23.92
CA CYS A 18 -3.32 19.78 24.09
C CYS A 18 -3.50 20.13 25.57
N SER A 19 -3.78 21.40 25.88
CA SER A 19 -4.08 21.84 27.25
C SER A 19 -5.53 21.52 27.69
N LYS A 20 -6.42 21.22 26.74
CA LYS A 20 -7.84 20.91 27.00
C LYS A 20 -8.26 19.70 26.17
N LEU A 21 -9.08 18.83 26.75
CA LEU A 21 -9.67 17.67 26.07
C LEU A 21 -10.50 18.08 24.84
N SER A 22 -11.18 19.23 24.91
CA SER A 22 -12.01 19.76 23.84
C SER A 22 -11.26 20.06 22.55
N ASP A 23 -9.94 20.19 22.61
CA ASP A 23 -9.10 20.64 21.50
C ASP A 23 -8.47 19.46 20.74
N ILE A 24 -8.52 18.26 21.33
CA ILE A 24 -7.94 17.03 20.75
C ILE A 24 -8.75 16.63 19.52
N GLN A 25 -8.06 16.50 18.37
CA GLN A 25 -8.66 16.10 17.09
C GLN A 25 -8.32 14.65 16.70
N SER A 26 -7.16 14.15 17.11
CA SER A 26 -6.74 12.77 16.90
C SER A 26 -6.13 12.24 18.19
N LEU A 27 -6.49 11.02 18.56
CA LEU A 27 -6.06 10.39 19.80
C LEU A 27 -5.73 8.92 19.52
N ASP A 28 -4.51 8.52 19.89
CA ASP A 28 -4.04 7.14 19.79
C ASP A 28 -3.92 6.54 21.20
N LEU A 29 -4.73 5.52 21.42
CA LEU A 29 -4.79 4.70 22.63
C LEU A 29 -4.61 3.22 22.27
N SER A 30 -3.92 2.93 21.16
CA SER A 30 -3.62 1.56 20.77
C SER A 30 -2.67 0.88 21.76
N ASN A 31 -2.82 -0.43 21.98
CA ASN A 31 -1.93 -1.23 22.83
C ASN A 31 -1.76 -0.69 24.27
N HIS A 32 -2.88 -0.28 24.88
CA HIS A 32 -2.92 0.18 26.27
C HIS A 32 -3.49 -0.86 27.23
N GLY A 33 -3.93 -2.03 26.72
CA GLY A 33 -4.54 -3.09 27.53
C GLY A 33 -5.92 -2.68 28.07
N LEU A 34 -6.68 -1.91 27.31
CA LEU A 34 -8.00 -1.41 27.73
C LEU A 34 -9.05 -2.50 27.59
N ASP A 35 -9.75 -2.81 28.67
CA ASP A 35 -10.90 -3.70 28.63
C ASP A 35 -12.22 -2.92 28.45
N THR A 36 -12.24 -1.63 28.81
CA THR A 36 -13.39 -0.73 28.65
C THR A 36 -12.95 0.71 28.34
N VAL A 37 -13.89 1.53 27.89
CA VAL A 37 -13.72 2.98 27.69
C VAL A 37 -14.61 3.74 28.68
N ASP A 38 -14.07 4.75 29.36
CA ASP A 38 -14.86 5.65 30.20
C ASP A 38 -15.63 6.64 29.30
N ALA A 39 -16.94 6.40 29.15
CA ALA A 39 -17.79 7.22 28.31
C ALA A 39 -17.88 8.68 28.77
N ASP A 40 -17.91 8.92 30.08
CA ASP A 40 -18.06 10.27 30.63
C ASP A 40 -16.80 11.10 30.35
N LEU A 41 -15.63 10.47 30.49
CA LEU A 41 -14.35 11.11 30.16
C LEU A 41 -14.21 11.37 28.65
N PHE A 42 -14.51 10.37 27.81
CA PHE A 42 -14.32 10.47 26.36
C PHE A 42 -15.33 11.42 25.71
N ASN A 43 -16.54 11.55 26.27
CA ASN A 43 -17.53 12.51 25.80
C ASN A 43 -17.07 13.98 25.93
N LEU A 44 -16.03 14.26 26.74
CA LEU A 44 -15.40 15.59 26.81
C LEU A 44 -14.52 15.91 25.58
N LEU A 45 -14.19 14.92 24.74
CA LEU A 45 -13.37 15.06 23.53
C LEU A 45 -14.21 15.59 22.34
N THR A 46 -14.83 16.76 22.52
CA THR A 46 -15.85 17.30 21.61
C THR A 46 -15.37 17.62 20.18
N SER A 47 -14.06 17.71 19.96
CA SER A 47 -13.45 17.98 18.66
C SER A 47 -12.82 16.77 18.00
N LEU A 48 -12.91 15.59 18.61
CA LEU A 48 -12.23 14.39 18.14
C LEU A 48 -12.77 13.93 16.78
N GLN A 49 -11.86 13.70 15.85
CA GLN A 49 -12.11 13.26 14.48
C GLN A 49 -11.53 11.88 14.21
N SER A 50 -10.45 11.50 14.90
CA SER A 50 -9.79 10.20 14.75
C SER A 50 -9.47 9.61 16.13
N LEU A 51 -9.85 8.36 16.33
CA LEU A 51 -9.60 7.62 17.57
C LEU A 51 -9.06 6.23 17.22
N ASP A 52 -7.85 5.92 17.69
CA ASP A 52 -7.25 4.59 17.61
C ASP A 52 -7.34 3.89 18.98
N LEU A 53 -8.11 2.81 19.04
CA LEU A 53 -8.29 1.93 20.19
C LEU A 53 -7.84 0.50 19.86
N SER A 54 -7.04 0.31 18.82
CA SER A 54 -6.58 -1.01 18.39
C SER A 54 -5.67 -1.71 19.41
N ARG A 55 -5.52 -3.03 19.30
CA ARG A 55 -4.65 -3.84 20.19
C ARG A 55 -4.99 -3.70 21.67
N ASN A 56 -6.28 -3.64 21.97
CA ASN A 56 -6.78 -3.63 23.34
C ASN A 56 -7.61 -4.91 23.57
N ASN A 57 -8.29 -4.99 24.70
CA ASN A 57 -9.13 -6.14 25.04
C ASN A 57 -10.62 -5.74 25.03
N LEU A 58 -11.00 -4.73 24.24
CA LEU A 58 -12.36 -4.19 24.24
C LEU A 58 -13.32 -5.24 23.67
N MET A 59 -14.36 -5.56 24.43
CA MET A 59 -15.44 -6.44 23.97
C MET A 59 -16.59 -5.68 23.30
N ASP A 60 -16.77 -4.41 23.67
CA ASP A 60 -17.75 -3.49 23.10
C ASP A 60 -17.33 -2.03 23.43
N LEU A 61 -18.04 -1.06 22.85
CA LEU A 61 -17.99 0.33 23.26
C LEU A 61 -19.23 0.69 24.11
N PRO A 62 -19.09 1.56 25.12
CA PRO A 62 -20.23 1.93 25.96
C PRO A 62 -21.35 2.61 25.15
N GLU A 63 -22.61 2.22 25.36
CA GLU A 63 -23.78 2.82 24.67
C GLU A 63 -23.91 4.35 24.87
N LYS A 64 -23.37 4.88 25.97
CA LYS A 64 -23.38 6.32 26.27
C LYS A 64 -22.26 7.10 25.58
N LEU A 65 -21.32 6.44 24.91
CA LEU A 65 -20.19 7.07 24.24
C LEU A 65 -20.68 7.74 22.96
N CYS A 66 -20.65 9.08 22.92
CA CYS A 66 -21.14 9.88 21.81
C CYS A 66 -20.10 10.89 21.34
N LEU A 67 -19.40 10.56 20.25
CA LEU A 67 -18.35 11.38 19.65
C LEU A 67 -18.84 11.96 18.32
N LYS A 68 -19.57 13.08 18.39
CA LYS A 68 -20.33 13.66 17.26
C LYS A 68 -19.50 14.08 16.03
N LYS A 69 -18.19 14.30 16.19
CA LYS A 69 -17.28 14.69 15.10
C LYS A 69 -16.36 13.55 14.65
N LEU A 70 -16.45 12.38 15.29
CA LEU A 70 -15.59 11.26 14.98
C LEU A 70 -15.83 10.82 13.53
N SER A 71 -14.75 10.72 12.77
CA SER A 71 -14.74 10.39 11.35
C SER A 71 -13.96 9.11 11.06
N THR A 72 -13.01 8.75 11.90
CA THR A 72 -12.21 7.52 11.81
C THR A 72 -12.14 6.87 13.19
N LEU A 73 -12.52 5.60 13.28
CA LEU A 73 -12.44 4.79 14.49
C LEU A 73 -11.71 3.50 14.16
N ASP A 74 -10.70 3.18 14.96
CA ASP A 74 -9.90 1.97 14.79
C ASP A 74 -10.03 1.10 16.04
N LEU A 75 -10.55 -0.12 15.85
CA LEU A 75 -10.80 -1.14 16.87
C LEU A 75 -10.12 -2.46 16.49
N LEU A 76 -9.12 -2.42 15.61
CA LEU A 76 -8.40 -3.61 15.15
C LEU A 76 -7.75 -4.36 16.32
N GLU A 77 -7.66 -5.70 16.26
CA GLU A 77 -7.08 -6.53 17.34
C GLU A 77 -7.73 -6.24 18.72
N ASN A 78 -9.04 -6.48 18.82
CA ASN A 78 -9.80 -6.42 20.07
C ASN A 78 -10.67 -7.69 20.21
N GLN A 79 -11.69 -7.65 21.08
CA GLN A 79 -12.66 -8.73 21.29
C GLN A 79 -14.10 -8.27 20.95
N ILE A 80 -14.24 -7.30 20.04
CA ILE A 80 -15.52 -6.72 19.63
C ILE A 80 -16.40 -7.81 19.03
N LYS A 81 -17.68 -7.87 19.46
CA LYS A 81 -18.63 -8.92 19.03
C LYS A 81 -19.77 -8.41 18.16
N SER A 82 -19.94 -7.10 18.11
CA SER A 82 -21.06 -6.43 17.44
C SER A 82 -20.65 -5.04 17.00
N THR A 83 -21.22 -4.56 15.90
CA THR A 83 -21.03 -3.20 15.39
C THR A 83 -22.17 -2.25 15.76
N ALA A 84 -23.10 -2.66 16.63
CA ALA A 84 -24.28 -1.87 16.99
C ALA A 84 -23.95 -0.46 17.51
N PHE A 85 -22.82 -0.29 18.18
CA PHE A 85 -22.37 0.99 18.74
C PHE A 85 -22.16 2.10 17.68
N VAL A 86 -22.01 1.76 16.39
CA VAL A 86 -21.70 2.76 15.34
C VAL A 86 -22.79 3.82 15.18
N VAL A 87 -24.02 3.52 15.61
CA VAL A 87 -25.15 4.47 15.62
C VAL A 87 -24.87 5.72 16.46
N HIS A 88 -23.95 5.64 17.42
CA HIS A 88 -23.56 6.76 18.28
C HIS A 88 -22.53 7.71 17.62
N PHE A 89 -22.04 7.38 16.42
CA PHE A 89 -21.02 8.11 15.68
C PHE A 89 -21.54 8.60 14.31
N PRO A 90 -22.39 9.65 14.26
CA PRO A 90 -23.14 10.02 13.06
C PRO A 90 -22.31 10.59 11.90
N LYS A 91 -21.01 10.84 12.11
CA LYS A 91 -20.07 11.34 11.09
C LYS A 91 -18.97 10.34 10.75
N LEU A 92 -19.07 9.11 11.26
CA LEU A 92 -18.05 8.09 11.06
C LEU A 92 -17.98 7.74 9.57
N GLN A 93 -16.77 7.83 8.99
CA GLN A 93 -16.52 7.55 7.58
C GLN A 93 -15.67 6.30 7.39
N ARG A 94 -14.75 6.02 8.33
CA ARG A 94 -13.85 4.87 8.28
C ARG A 94 -13.88 4.13 9.60
N LEU A 95 -14.01 2.81 9.53
CA LEU A 95 -14.06 1.93 10.69
C LEU A 95 -13.17 0.72 10.45
N PHE A 96 -12.24 0.45 11.35
CA PHE A 96 -11.35 -0.71 11.28
C PHE A 96 -11.69 -1.69 12.40
N LEU A 97 -11.98 -2.94 12.04
CA LEU A 97 -12.49 -4.01 12.90
C LEU A 97 -11.78 -5.35 12.68
N ASP A 98 -10.77 -5.40 11.82
CA ASP A 98 -10.02 -6.63 11.59
C ASP A 98 -9.38 -7.21 12.85
N ARG A 99 -9.16 -8.53 12.82
CA ARG A 99 -8.60 -9.30 13.94
C ARG A 99 -9.41 -9.18 15.25
N ASN A 100 -10.74 -9.10 15.15
CA ASN A 100 -11.67 -9.33 16.26
C ASN A 100 -12.25 -10.76 16.16
N PRO A 101 -11.81 -11.74 16.99
CA PRO A 101 -12.09 -13.16 16.77
C PRO A 101 -13.57 -13.55 16.79
N ASP A 102 -14.37 -12.84 17.58
CA ASP A 102 -15.80 -13.08 17.78
C ASP A 102 -16.68 -12.25 16.82
N LEU A 103 -16.08 -11.41 15.97
CA LEU A 103 -16.80 -10.57 15.01
C LEU A 103 -16.95 -11.29 13.67
N GLU A 104 -18.19 -11.48 13.22
CA GLU A 104 -18.45 -12.13 11.94
C GLU A 104 -18.23 -11.16 10.77
N SER A 105 -17.91 -11.68 9.59
CA SER A 105 -17.78 -10.87 8.38
C SER A 105 -19.06 -10.08 8.06
N GLU A 106 -20.22 -10.66 8.38
CA GLU A 106 -21.55 -10.05 8.17
C GLU A 106 -21.77 -8.76 8.99
N ASP A 107 -21.08 -8.59 10.12
CA ASP A 107 -21.21 -7.40 10.99
C ASP A 107 -20.69 -6.11 10.33
N ARG A 108 -19.82 -6.22 9.32
CA ARG A 108 -19.30 -5.07 8.56
C ARG A 108 -20.38 -4.46 7.67
N TYR A 109 -21.22 -5.30 7.07
CA TYR A 109 -22.39 -4.84 6.32
C TYR A 109 -23.45 -4.25 7.25
N ILE A 110 -23.66 -4.84 8.44
CA ILE A 110 -24.54 -4.28 9.48
C ILE A 110 -24.07 -2.87 9.85
N ALA A 111 -22.76 -2.67 10.07
CA ALA A 111 -22.20 -1.36 10.36
C ALA A 111 -22.50 -0.34 9.25
N GLY A 112 -22.39 -0.75 7.98
CA GLY A 112 -22.70 0.10 6.83
C GLY A 112 -24.16 0.59 6.80
N VAL A 113 -25.11 -0.26 7.20
CA VAL A 113 -26.54 0.10 7.29
C VAL A 113 -26.81 1.02 8.49
N LEU A 114 -26.21 0.71 9.64
CA LEU A 114 -26.39 1.48 10.88
C LEU A 114 -25.73 2.87 10.84
N ALA A 115 -24.67 3.03 10.04
CA ALA A 115 -23.96 4.29 9.87
C ALA A 115 -23.90 4.71 8.38
N PRO A 116 -24.90 5.43 7.84
CA PRO A 116 -24.95 5.80 6.43
C PRO A 116 -23.80 6.70 5.93
N SER A 117 -23.08 7.35 6.85
CA SER A 117 -21.89 8.18 6.54
C SER A 117 -20.64 7.35 6.27
N LEU A 118 -20.66 6.06 6.62
CA LEU A 118 -19.55 5.14 6.50
C LEU A 118 -19.24 4.90 5.01
N LYS A 119 -17.97 5.02 4.67
CA LYS A 119 -17.44 4.85 3.32
C LYS A 119 -16.57 3.61 3.20
N GLU A 120 -15.89 3.26 4.30
CA GLU A 120 -14.87 2.22 4.36
C GLU A 120 -15.03 1.47 5.69
N VAL A 121 -15.08 0.14 5.62
CA VAL A 121 -15.05 -0.76 6.78
C VAL A 121 -14.05 -1.86 6.47
N ASP A 122 -12.87 -1.82 7.11
CA ASP A 122 -11.72 -2.63 6.68
C ASP A 122 -11.53 -2.53 5.14
N ASP A 123 -11.30 -3.65 4.46
CA ASP A 123 -11.18 -3.74 2.99
C ASP A 123 -12.53 -3.97 2.26
N TYR A 124 -13.68 -3.68 2.90
CA TYR A 124 -15.01 -3.93 2.30
C TYR A 124 -15.54 -2.71 1.53
N ASP A 125 -15.34 -2.71 0.20
CA ASP A 125 -15.73 -1.58 -0.67
C ASP A 125 -17.19 -1.60 -1.19
N ASN A 126 -17.91 -2.72 -1.02
CA ASN A 126 -19.23 -2.94 -1.65
C ASN A 126 -20.44 -2.71 -0.73
N LEU A 127 -20.26 -2.06 0.43
CA LEU A 127 -21.28 -1.93 1.49
C LEU A 127 -22.65 -1.45 0.95
N LYS A 128 -22.66 -0.35 0.20
CA LYS A 128 -23.90 0.27 -0.33
C LYS A 128 -24.56 -0.57 -1.42
N LEU A 129 -23.77 -1.26 -2.23
CA LEU A 129 -24.29 -2.12 -3.30
C LEU A 129 -24.99 -3.35 -2.69
N THR A 130 -24.38 -3.93 -1.65
CA THR A 130 -24.95 -5.04 -0.88
C THR A 130 -26.22 -4.62 -0.16
N GLU A 131 -26.22 -3.48 0.55
CA GLU A 131 -27.44 -2.96 1.19
C GLU A 131 -28.58 -2.80 0.16
N LYS A 132 -28.28 -2.17 -0.97
CA LYS A 132 -29.26 -1.95 -2.04
C LYS A 132 -29.85 -3.27 -2.55
N LEU A 133 -29.01 -4.28 -2.81
CA LEU A 133 -29.47 -5.61 -3.24
C LEU A 133 -30.45 -6.22 -2.24
N TYR A 134 -30.14 -6.13 -0.94
CA TYR A 134 -31.01 -6.67 0.12
C TYR A 134 -32.33 -5.90 0.22
N ARG A 135 -32.30 -4.56 0.12
CA ARG A 135 -33.52 -3.73 0.07
C ARG A 135 -34.41 -4.07 -1.12
N ASP A 136 -33.84 -4.12 -2.32
CA ASP A 136 -34.56 -4.41 -3.57
C ASP A 136 -35.31 -5.76 -3.52
N ILE A 137 -34.76 -6.74 -2.78
CA ILE A 137 -35.37 -8.07 -2.61
C ILE A 137 -36.36 -8.11 -1.45
N LEU A 138 -36.01 -7.55 -0.29
CA LEU A 138 -36.76 -7.74 0.95
C LEU A 138 -37.92 -6.75 1.10
N GLU A 139 -37.77 -5.48 0.68
CA GLU A 139 -38.82 -4.46 0.88
C GLU A 139 -40.17 -4.86 0.25
N PRO A 140 -40.25 -5.32 -1.02
CA PRO A 140 -41.52 -5.72 -1.62
C PRO A 140 -42.15 -6.93 -0.92
N GLN A 141 -41.33 -7.86 -0.43
CA GLN A 141 -41.77 -9.08 0.25
C GLN A 141 -42.32 -8.78 1.65
N ILE A 142 -41.67 -7.87 2.37
CA ILE A 142 -42.09 -7.41 3.70
C ILE A 142 -43.42 -6.64 3.57
N GLN A 143 -43.51 -5.72 2.61
CA GLN A 143 -44.73 -4.97 2.35
C GLN A 143 -45.91 -5.90 2.03
N ALA A 144 -45.74 -6.81 1.06
CA ALA A 144 -46.80 -7.75 0.70
C ALA A 144 -47.23 -8.65 1.86
N SER A 145 -46.27 -9.06 2.71
CA SER A 145 -46.55 -9.86 3.90
C SER A 145 -47.33 -9.08 4.95
N PHE A 146 -46.99 -7.80 5.18
CA PHE A 146 -47.72 -6.96 6.13
C PHE A 146 -49.14 -6.68 5.64
N GLU A 147 -49.31 -6.33 4.36
CA GLU A 147 -50.63 -6.08 3.76
C GLU A 147 -51.52 -7.33 3.84
N ALA A 148 -50.96 -8.52 3.60
CA ALA A 148 -51.71 -9.78 3.66
C ALA A 148 -52.12 -10.19 5.09
N LEU A 149 -51.28 -9.92 6.09
CA LEU A 149 -51.54 -10.35 7.48
C LEU A 149 -52.29 -9.30 8.31
N HIS A 150 -52.07 -8.02 8.00
CA HIS A 150 -52.38 -6.90 8.90
C HIS A 150 -53.01 -5.70 8.19
N GLY A 151 -53.10 -5.71 6.85
CA GLY A 151 -53.52 -4.56 6.05
C GLY A 151 -54.96 -4.09 6.30
N GLU A 152 -55.89 -5.01 6.56
CA GLU A 152 -57.28 -4.64 6.88
C GLU A 152 -57.40 -4.02 8.29
N VAL A 153 -56.71 -4.62 9.26
CA VAL A 153 -56.78 -4.26 10.69
C VAL A 153 -56.15 -2.90 10.96
N TYR A 154 -55.00 -2.62 10.34
CA TYR A 154 -54.23 -1.39 10.59
C TYR A 154 -54.27 -0.41 9.41
N SER A 155 -55.35 -0.45 8.63
CA SER A 155 -55.59 0.47 7.50
C SER A 155 -55.62 1.95 7.89
N SER A 156 -55.97 2.27 9.14
CA SER A 156 -55.97 3.61 9.73
C SER A 156 -54.69 3.96 10.51
N GLY A 157 -53.69 3.08 10.51
CA GLY A 157 -52.44 3.22 11.26
C GLY A 157 -52.35 2.28 12.47
N ILE A 158 -51.14 2.11 13.01
CA ILE A 158 -50.85 1.22 14.14
C ILE A 158 -50.87 2.03 15.46
N PRO A 159 -51.70 1.68 16.45
CA PRO A 159 -51.69 2.32 17.76
C PRO A 159 -50.34 2.18 18.49
N ASP A 160 -49.94 3.21 19.24
CA ASP A 160 -48.69 3.19 20.04
C ASP A 160 -48.59 2.00 21.00
N SER A 161 -49.72 1.63 21.61
CA SER A 161 -49.81 0.54 22.59
C SER A 161 -49.55 -0.84 22.00
N GLU A 162 -49.76 -1.02 20.70
CA GLU A 162 -49.65 -2.33 20.03
C GLU A 162 -48.38 -2.45 19.19
N PHE A 163 -47.75 -1.32 18.85
CA PHE A 163 -46.66 -1.27 17.89
C PHE A 163 -45.51 -2.23 18.19
N TYR A 164 -45.03 -2.26 19.43
CA TYR A 164 -43.88 -3.09 19.80
C TYR A 164 -44.19 -4.58 19.77
N HIS A 165 -45.35 -4.99 20.30
CA HIS A 165 -45.78 -6.40 20.27
C HIS A 165 -46.01 -6.86 18.83
N LEU A 166 -46.70 -6.05 18.02
CA LEU A 166 -46.92 -6.33 16.61
C LEU A 166 -45.60 -6.41 15.85
N GLN A 167 -44.64 -5.52 16.13
CA GLN A 167 -43.35 -5.50 15.43
C GLN A 167 -42.54 -6.76 15.73
N GLN A 168 -42.56 -7.23 16.98
CA GLN A 168 -41.90 -8.45 17.37
C GLN A 168 -42.53 -9.68 16.70
N ASP A 169 -43.86 -9.80 16.75
CA ASP A 169 -44.60 -10.93 16.16
C ASP A 169 -44.46 -10.97 14.63
N PHE A 170 -44.55 -9.81 13.98
CA PHE A 170 -44.40 -9.68 12.54
C PHE A 170 -42.97 -10.04 12.09
N THR A 171 -41.96 -9.53 12.78
CA THR A 171 -40.55 -9.86 12.47
C THR A 171 -40.27 -11.35 12.65
N GLN A 172 -40.79 -11.98 13.71
CA GLN A 172 -40.65 -13.43 13.90
C GLN A 172 -41.34 -14.23 12.79
N THR A 173 -42.50 -13.79 12.34
CA THR A 173 -43.25 -14.42 11.25
C THR A 173 -42.45 -14.36 9.94
N LEU A 174 -41.87 -13.21 9.62
CA LEU A 174 -41.01 -13.04 8.44
C LEU A 174 -39.76 -13.93 8.51
N GLN A 175 -39.08 -13.97 9.66
CA GLN A 175 -37.86 -14.78 9.84
C GLN A 175 -38.11 -16.29 9.77
N LYS A 176 -39.31 -16.75 10.14
CA LYS A 176 -39.71 -18.17 10.03
C LYS A 176 -40.13 -18.57 8.61
N ASN A 177 -40.41 -17.61 7.72
CA ASN A 177 -40.86 -17.89 6.36
C ASN A 177 -39.65 -18.14 5.44
N PRO A 178 -39.46 -19.37 4.92
CA PRO A 178 -38.29 -19.71 4.09
C PRO A 178 -38.30 -19.03 2.71
N LEU A 179 -39.45 -18.50 2.26
CA LEU A 179 -39.58 -17.80 0.98
C LEU A 179 -39.02 -16.37 1.03
N ILE A 180 -39.01 -15.75 2.22
CA ILE A 180 -38.50 -14.38 2.37
C ILE A 180 -36.99 -14.38 2.17
N GLY A 181 -36.51 -13.65 1.17
CA GLY A 181 -35.09 -13.55 0.82
C GLY A 181 -34.44 -14.91 0.53
N SER A 182 -35.15 -15.85 -0.10
CA SER A 182 -34.64 -17.21 -0.38
C SER A 182 -33.34 -17.23 -1.20
N ASN A 183 -33.07 -16.19 -1.99
CA ASN A 183 -31.87 -16.06 -2.82
C ASN A 183 -30.71 -15.33 -2.12
N LEU A 184 -30.84 -14.98 -0.83
CA LEU A 184 -29.82 -14.24 -0.07
C LEU A 184 -28.95 -15.20 0.75
N THR A 185 -27.63 -15.03 0.67
CA THR A 185 -26.63 -15.98 1.15
C THR A 185 -26.03 -15.68 2.53
N MET A 186 -26.28 -14.49 3.10
CA MET A 186 -25.72 -14.06 4.40
C MET A 186 -26.81 -14.11 5.50
N PRO A 187 -26.87 -15.15 6.34
CA PRO A 187 -27.98 -15.40 7.25
C PRO A 187 -28.12 -14.37 8.39
N LYS A 188 -27.01 -13.90 8.99
CA LYS A 188 -27.03 -12.90 10.07
C LYS A 188 -27.44 -11.54 9.53
N PHE A 189 -26.84 -11.10 8.42
CA PHE A 189 -27.17 -9.85 7.73
C PHE A 189 -28.61 -9.87 7.19
N LYS A 190 -29.07 -11.00 6.62
CA LYS A 190 -30.47 -11.18 6.20
C LYS A 190 -31.45 -11.00 7.36
N ARG A 191 -31.19 -11.65 8.51
CA ARG A 191 -32.04 -11.52 9.71
C ARG A 191 -32.09 -10.08 10.20
N PHE A 192 -30.93 -9.41 10.24
CA PHE A 192 -30.81 -8.00 10.58
C PHE A 192 -31.62 -7.11 9.62
N MET A 193 -31.46 -7.28 8.30
CA MET A 193 -32.19 -6.50 7.29
C MET A 193 -33.69 -6.71 7.37
N ILE A 194 -34.18 -7.95 7.59
CA ILE A 194 -35.61 -8.22 7.79
C ILE A 194 -36.14 -7.42 8.99
N GLN A 195 -35.44 -7.46 10.13
CA GLN A 195 -35.84 -6.74 11.33
C GLN A 195 -35.82 -5.22 11.12
N HIS A 196 -34.77 -4.71 10.47
CA HIS A 196 -34.59 -3.28 10.21
C HIS A 196 -35.68 -2.74 9.25
N LEU A 197 -35.89 -3.40 8.11
CA LEU A 197 -36.86 -2.99 7.11
C LEU A 197 -38.31 -3.16 7.57
N ALA A 198 -38.62 -4.23 8.32
CA ALA A 198 -39.94 -4.40 8.92
C ALA A 198 -40.26 -3.25 9.89
N TYR A 199 -39.29 -2.86 10.72
CA TYR A 199 -39.44 -1.71 11.61
C TYR A 199 -39.65 -0.41 10.81
N GLU A 200 -38.82 -0.13 9.79
CA GLU A 200 -38.97 1.07 8.93
C GLU A 200 -40.36 1.14 8.27
N TYR A 201 -40.82 0.03 7.70
CA TYR A 201 -42.13 -0.05 7.03
C TYR A 201 -43.27 0.13 8.03
N MET A 202 -43.26 -0.58 9.16
CA MET A 202 -44.30 -0.43 10.19
C MET A 202 -44.33 0.98 10.77
N MET A 203 -43.17 1.60 10.98
CA MET A 203 -43.10 3.02 11.36
C MET A 203 -43.73 3.93 10.31
N SER A 204 -43.59 3.63 9.01
CA SER A 204 -44.27 4.41 7.98
C SER A 204 -45.80 4.24 8.00
N VAL A 205 -46.29 3.04 8.30
CA VAL A 205 -47.73 2.74 8.46
C VAL A 205 -48.29 3.47 9.68
N LYS A 206 -47.58 3.40 10.81
CA LYS A 206 -47.90 4.13 12.05
C LYS A 206 -47.99 5.64 11.83
N ASN A 207 -47.07 6.20 11.04
CA ASN A 207 -47.05 7.63 10.72
C ASN A 207 -48.01 8.03 9.58
N GLY A 208 -48.88 7.13 9.11
CA GLY A 208 -49.92 7.42 8.11
C GLY A 208 -49.40 7.65 6.68
N ARG A 209 -48.15 7.28 6.36
CA ARG A 209 -47.61 7.35 5.00
C ARG A 209 -47.89 6.06 4.25
N SER A 210 -49.10 5.91 3.72
CA SER A 210 -49.35 4.89 2.70
C SER A 210 -48.61 5.28 1.42
N SER A 211 -47.65 4.46 0.98
CA SER A 211 -46.93 4.64 -0.28
C SER A 211 -47.83 4.31 -1.48
N THR A 212 -48.84 5.14 -1.74
CA THR A 212 -49.58 5.10 -3.01
C THR A 212 -49.04 6.15 -3.97
N ASN A 213 -48.03 5.80 -4.77
CA ASN A 213 -47.74 6.50 -6.02
C ASN A 213 -48.27 5.68 -7.20
N ARG A 214 -49.61 5.63 -7.33
CA ARG A 214 -50.26 5.30 -8.61
C ARG A 214 -50.20 6.54 -9.51
N ARG A 215 -49.26 6.58 -10.45
CA ARG A 215 -49.40 7.45 -11.63
C ARG A 215 -50.57 6.94 -12.48
N ARG A 216 -51.65 7.73 -12.57
CA ARG A 216 -52.63 7.64 -13.67
C ARG A 216 -53.21 9.02 -14.02
N THR A 217 -52.78 9.52 -15.17
CA THR A 217 -53.52 10.36 -16.12
C THR A 217 -53.03 9.89 -17.51
N GLY A 218 -53.84 9.54 -18.52
CA GLY A 218 -55.25 9.81 -18.76
C GLY A 218 -55.95 8.70 -19.55
N LYS A 219 -57.13 9.06 -20.03
CA LYS A 219 -58.30 8.25 -20.45
C LYS A 219 -58.19 7.62 -21.85
N GLU A 220 -59.22 6.81 -22.12
CA GLU A 220 -59.71 6.23 -23.41
C GLU A 220 -59.06 4.90 -23.79
N ASP A 221 -59.77 3.82 -24.16
CA ASP A 221 -61.19 3.57 -24.30
C ASP A 221 -61.47 2.04 -24.27
N VAL A 222 -62.76 1.72 -24.22
CA VAL A 222 -63.45 0.43 -24.05
C VAL A 222 -63.01 -0.71 -25.00
N MET A 223 -62.83 -1.94 -24.49
CA MET A 223 -63.56 -3.18 -24.85
C MET A 223 -62.90 -4.47 -24.28
N SER A 224 -63.73 -5.26 -23.60
CA SER A 224 -63.53 -6.62 -23.07
C SER A 224 -63.73 -7.72 -24.14
N PRO A 225 -63.74 -9.03 -23.81
CA PRO A 225 -62.70 -9.90 -23.24
C PRO A 225 -62.52 -11.21 -24.09
N SER A 226 -61.58 -12.11 -23.78
CA SER A 226 -61.87 -13.55 -23.59
C SER A 226 -60.65 -14.50 -23.50
N ARG A 227 -60.86 -15.55 -22.67
CA ARG A 227 -60.43 -16.97 -22.76
C ARG A 227 -59.01 -17.41 -22.36
N TYR A 228 -58.98 -18.01 -21.17
CA TYR A 228 -58.55 -19.40 -20.88
C TYR A 228 -57.71 -20.16 -21.93
N GLY A 229 -56.56 -20.68 -21.50
CA GLY A 229 -55.80 -21.71 -22.20
C GLY A 229 -54.62 -22.26 -21.38
N THR A 230 -54.76 -23.50 -20.96
CA THR A 230 -53.96 -24.35 -20.04
C THR A 230 -52.56 -24.82 -20.52
N ARG A 231 -51.75 -25.22 -19.52
CA ARG A 231 -50.82 -26.40 -19.41
C ARG A 231 -49.32 -26.31 -19.75
N ILE A 232 -48.52 -26.39 -18.67
CA ILE A 232 -47.43 -27.34 -18.30
C ILE A 232 -46.51 -27.94 -19.40
N SER A 233 -45.17 -27.77 -19.24
CA SER A 233 -44.11 -28.82 -19.26
C SER A 233 -42.72 -28.17 -19.03
N SER A 234 -42.06 -28.46 -17.91
CA SER A 234 -40.89 -29.35 -17.71
C SER A 234 -39.57 -28.90 -18.37
N GLY A 235 -38.48 -28.79 -17.58
CA GLY A 235 -37.12 -28.81 -18.11
C GLY A 235 -36.07 -28.19 -17.16
N ALA A 236 -35.24 -29.03 -16.57
CA ALA A 236 -34.15 -28.70 -15.65
C ALA A 236 -33.05 -27.83 -16.29
N TYR A 237 -32.42 -26.97 -15.49
CA TYR A 237 -31.30 -26.12 -15.88
C TYR A 237 -29.98 -26.72 -15.37
N VAL A 238 -29.06 -27.01 -16.29
CA VAL A 238 -27.65 -27.32 -16.05
C VAL A 238 -26.82 -26.16 -16.64
N PRO A 239 -25.85 -25.58 -15.93
CA PRO A 239 -25.05 -24.47 -16.46
C PRO A 239 -23.93 -25.01 -17.38
N LYS A 240 -23.69 -24.34 -18.52
CA LYS A 240 -22.50 -24.54 -19.36
C LYS A 240 -21.77 -23.22 -19.59
N ASP A 241 -20.53 -23.20 -19.13
CA ASP A 241 -19.28 -22.86 -19.82
C ASP A 241 -19.32 -21.85 -20.98
N TYR A 242 -18.52 -20.79 -20.83
CA TYR A 242 -18.06 -19.97 -21.95
C TYR A 242 -16.66 -20.40 -22.37
N SER A 243 -16.56 -21.02 -23.54
CA SER A 243 -15.34 -21.18 -24.33
C SER A 243 -15.41 -20.36 -25.62
N SER A 244 -14.24 -19.84 -25.99
CA SER A 244 -13.84 -19.08 -27.19
C SER A 244 -14.35 -19.55 -28.56
N GLY A 245 -14.45 -18.63 -29.54
CA GLY A 245 -14.11 -18.90 -30.96
C GLY A 245 -15.00 -18.28 -32.06
N THR A 246 -14.43 -17.28 -32.76
CA THR A 246 -14.62 -16.68 -34.12
C THR A 246 -15.29 -17.50 -35.26
N PRO A 247 -15.83 -16.92 -36.38
CA PRO A 247 -15.04 -16.26 -37.47
C PRO A 247 -15.70 -15.14 -38.34
N VAL A 248 -14.88 -14.70 -39.31
CA VAL A 248 -14.80 -13.52 -40.20
C VAL A 248 -15.69 -13.55 -41.46
N GLU A 249 -16.09 -12.37 -42.01
CA GLU A 249 -16.00 -11.96 -43.45
C GLU A 249 -16.37 -10.46 -43.65
N LYS A 250 -15.42 -9.58 -44.06
CA LYS A 250 -15.17 -8.89 -45.38
C LYS A 250 -16.27 -7.88 -45.82
N ILE A 251 -16.02 -6.64 -46.29
CA ILE A 251 -15.24 -6.17 -47.47
C ILE A 251 -14.87 -4.65 -47.35
N ASP A 252 -13.79 -4.28 -48.05
CA ASP A 252 -13.07 -3.01 -48.33
C ASP A 252 -13.90 -1.73 -48.64
N THR A 253 -13.46 -0.45 -48.54
CA THR A 253 -12.30 0.28 -49.11
C THR A 253 -12.24 1.73 -48.54
N ALA A 254 -11.06 2.38 -48.58
CA ALA A 254 -10.72 3.72 -48.05
C ALA A 254 -11.10 4.92 -49.00
N PRO A 255 -10.58 6.18 -48.91
CA PRO A 255 -9.94 6.96 -47.82
C PRO A 255 -10.41 8.46 -47.70
N SER A 256 -9.97 9.12 -46.61
CA SER A 256 -9.59 10.54 -46.39
C SER A 256 -10.17 11.71 -47.22
N SER A 257 -10.58 12.79 -46.53
CA SER A 257 -10.21 14.17 -46.95
C SER A 257 -10.40 15.24 -45.85
N GLN A 258 -9.34 16.05 -45.70
CA GLN A 258 -9.26 17.33 -44.98
C GLN A 258 -9.94 18.47 -45.76
N LYS A 259 -10.53 19.46 -45.07
CA LYS A 259 -10.69 20.87 -45.51
C LYS A 259 -10.66 21.76 -44.25
N LYS A 260 -9.62 22.56 -43.95
CA LYS A 260 -9.19 23.88 -44.48
C LYS A 260 -10.24 25.01 -44.37
N LEU A 261 -9.79 26.17 -43.86
CA LEU A 261 -9.91 27.56 -44.40
C LEU A 261 -9.59 28.57 -43.25
N SER A 262 -8.41 29.20 -43.14
CA SER A 262 -7.74 30.26 -43.93
C SER A 262 -8.17 31.70 -43.62
N ALA A 263 -7.17 32.54 -43.30
CA ALA A 263 -7.24 33.98 -43.00
C ALA A 263 -7.10 34.90 -44.24
N LYS A 264 -7.54 36.16 -44.11
CA LYS A 264 -7.21 37.38 -44.91
C LYS A 264 -7.65 38.61 -44.07
N LYS A 265 -7.11 39.83 -44.08
CA LYS A 265 -5.84 40.53 -44.46
C LYS A 265 -6.10 42.02 -44.10
N ASN A 266 -5.22 42.63 -43.28
CA ASN A 266 -4.64 44.01 -43.20
C ASN A 266 -5.15 45.19 -44.09
N PRO A 267 -4.91 46.50 -43.77
CA PRO A 267 -3.54 47.09 -43.69
C PRO A 267 -3.23 48.41 -42.91
N GLU A 268 -1.90 48.71 -42.88
CA GLU A 268 -1.14 50.00 -42.79
C GLU A 268 -0.99 50.77 -41.44
N SER A 269 0.21 50.85 -40.83
CA SER A 269 1.38 51.78 -40.99
C SER A 269 1.19 53.14 -40.26
N SER A 270 2.10 53.81 -39.54
CA SER A 270 3.56 53.79 -39.34
C SER A 270 3.98 54.75 -38.16
N LYS A 271 5.26 54.66 -37.74
CA LYS A 271 6.11 55.66 -37.01
C LYS A 271 6.21 55.67 -35.47
N GLY A 272 7.35 55.19 -34.94
CA GLY A 272 8.48 56.05 -34.53
C GLY A 272 8.53 56.68 -33.12
N MET A 273 9.45 56.16 -32.29
CA MET A 273 10.33 56.86 -31.32
C MET A 273 9.77 57.54 -30.05
N SER A 274 10.24 57.01 -28.90
CA SER A 274 10.87 57.73 -27.76
C SER A 274 10.53 59.21 -27.55
N GLN A 275 9.98 59.55 -26.37
CA GLN A 275 10.53 60.63 -25.53
C GLN A 275 10.01 60.62 -24.08
N LYS A 276 10.85 61.21 -23.23
CA LYS A 276 10.84 61.33 -21.77
C LYS A 276 9.67 62.17 -21.22
N GLY A 277 9.17 61.76 -20.05
CA GLY A 277 9.30 62.55 -18.81
C GLY A 277 8.26 63.64 -18.48
N GLN A 278 7.79 63.54 -17.23
CA GLN A 278 7.32 64.62 -16.35
C GLN A 278 5.93 65.20 -16.66
N LYS A 279 5.03 65.49 -15.72
CA LYS A 279 5.09 65.70 -14.26
C LYS A 279 3.63 65.82 -13.80
N ARG A 280 3.29 65.37 -12.59
CA ARG A 280 2.60 66.25 -11.63
C ARG A 280 2.70 65.66 -10.22
N ALA A 281 3.44 66.37 -9.39
CA ALA A 281 3.50 66.21 -7.96
C ALA A 281 2.57 67.24 -7.30
N ARG A 282 1.88 66.83 -6.23
CA ARG A 282 1.64 67.67 -5.06
C ARG A 282 1.63 66.78 -3.81
N GLU A 283 2.67 66.99 -3.02
CA GLU A 283 2.96 66.53 -1.66
C GLU A 283 1.96 67.18 -0.65
N THR A 284 1.69 66.74 0.60
CA THR A 284 2.08 65.70 1.60
C THR A 284 1.21 65.94 2.87
N PRO A 285 1.45 65.40 4.10
CA PRO A 285 1.63 64.01 4.55
C PRO A 285 0.87 63.64 5.86
N GLY A 286 0.72 62.34 6.12
CA GLY A 286 0.52 61.76 7.45
C GLY A 286 1.10 60.34 7.49
N LYS A 287 2.15 60.12 8.30
CA LYS A 287 2.96 58.89 8.37
C LYS A 287 2.21 57.76 9.08
N GLU A 288 2.15 56.57 8.49
CA GLU A 288 2.26 55.28 9.21
C GLU A 288 2.87 54.22 8.27
N LYS A 289 3.82 53.44 8.81
CA LYS A 289 4.67 52.48 8.07
C LYS A 289 3.90 51.20 7.74
N PRO A 290 4.07 50.57 6.56
CA PRO A 290 3.54 49.24 6.34
C PRO A 290 4.44 48.19 7.01
N SER A 291 3.82 47.32 7.82
CA SER A 291 4.48 46.20 8.48
C SER A 291 5.01 45.19 7.47
N LYS A 292 6.33 44.93 7.50
CA LYS A 292 6.92 43.70 6.98
C LYS A 292 6.39 42.53 7.82
N HIS A 293 5.57 41.63 7.25
CA HIS A 293 5.38 40.29 7.81
C HIS A 293 5.23 39.23 6.70
N CYS A 294 6.32 38.47 6.56
CA CYS A 294 6.56 37.13 6.03
C CYS A 294 5.52 36.46 5.12
N ARG A 295 5.84 36.38 3.81
CA ARG A 295 5.60 35.14 3.05
C ARG A 295 6.52 34.07 3.66
N LYS A 296 5.96 32.97 4.18
CA LYS A 296 6.76 31.80 4.54
C LYS A 296 7.04 31.06 3.23
N ASP A 297 8.27 31.16 2.74
CA ASP A 297 8.75 30.40 1.60
C ASP A 297 8.69 28.90 1.95
N THR A 298 7.75 28.17 1.36
CA THR A 298 7.82 26.71 1.30
C THR A 298 8.99 26.33 0.39
N PRO A 299 9.90 25.43 0.79
CA PRO A 299 11.01 25.01 -0.08
C PRO A 299 10.45 24.38 -1.36
N SER A 300 10.84 24.90 -2.53
CA SER A 300 10.53 24.30 -3.82
C SER A 300 11.52 23.16 -4.12
N CYS A 301 11.07 22.14 -4.86
CA CYS A 301 11.95 21.08 -5.36
C CYS A 301 13.11 21.63 -6.22
N THR A 302 14.12 20.81 -6.46
CA THR A 302 15.22 21.16 -7.38
C THR A 302 14.74 20.97 -8.81
N HIS A 303 14.81 22.02 -9.62
CA HIS A 303 14.48 21.91 -11.05
C HIS A 303 15.70 21.49 -11.88
N ILE A 304 15.54 20.44 -12.69
CA ILE A 304 16.51 19.98 -13.68
C ILE A 304 16.03 20.30 -15.10
N LYS A 305 16.97 20.34 -16.05
CA LYS A 305 16.62 20.54 -17.46
C LYS A 305 16.00 19.26 -18.00
N SER A 306 15.23 19.34 -19.09
CA SER A 306 14.78 18.13 -19.78
C SER A 306 15.99 17.37 -20.33
N ARG A 307 15.88 16.04 -20.39
CA ARG A 307 16.97 15.13 -20.80
C ARG A 307 17.69 15.57 -22.08
N ASP A 308 16.94 16.00 -23.09
CA ASP A 308 17.47 16.41 -24.41
C ASP A 308 18.37 17.67 -24.36
N GLN A 309 18.34 18.41 -23.26
CA GLN A 309 19.16 19.61 -23.06
C GLN A 309 20.52 19.30 -22.40
N TYR A 310 20.73 18.06 -21.95
CA TYR A 310 22.00 17.63 -21.37
C TYR A 310 22.95 17.09 -22.44
N SER A 311 24.24 17.40 -22.26
CA SER A 311 25.29 16.63 -22.94
C SER A 311 25.46 15.28 -22.25
N MET A 312 25.81 14.27 -23.03
CA MET A 312 26.05 12.91 -22.52
C MET A 312 27.55 12.69 -22.30
N SER A 313 27.91 11.94 -21.26
CA SER A 313 29.30 11.51 -21.03
C SER A 313 29.37 10.06 -20.57
N GLN A 314 30.39 9.35 -21.06
CA GLN A 314 30.57 7.92 -20.83
C GLN A 314 31.23 7.65 -19.48
N LEU A 315 30.66 6.74 -18.69
CA LEU A 315 31.30 6.20 -17.49
C LEU A 315 32.46 5.25 -17.83
N PRO A 316 33.37 4.98 -16.88
CA PRO A 316 34.44 4.00 -17.07
C PRO A 316 33.90 2.65 -17.59
N PRO A 317 34.57 2.00 -18.55
CA PRO A 317 34.12 0.72 -19.07
C PRO A 317 34.24 -0.37 -18.00
N LEU A 318 33.27 -1.28 -17.98
CA LEU A 318 33.27 -2.46 -17.12
C LEU A 318 33.68 -3.72 -17.91
N PRO A 319 34.23 -4.76 -17.25
CA PRO A 319 34.38 -6.09 -17.84
C PRO A 319 33.03 -6.68 -18.25
N ASP A 320 33.06 -7.74 -19.06
CA ASP A 320 31.83 -8.40 -19.50
C ASP A 320 31.25 -9.33 -18.43
N TYR A 321 29.99 -9.69 -18.64
CA TYR A 321 29.22 -10.56 -17.75
C TYR A 321 28.44 -11.57 -18.57
N ASP A 322 28.91 -12.82 -18.55
CA ASP A 322 28.28 -13.90 -19.30
C ASP A 322 26.98 -14.35 -18.61
N PRO A 323 25.87 -14.52 -19.35
CA PRO A 323 24.67 -15.18 -18.84
C PRO A 323 24.98 -16.65 -18.58
N VAL A 324 24.97 -17.09 -17.31
CA VAL A 324 25.35 -18.47 -16.94
C VAL A 324 24.16 -19.37 -16.65
N GLN A 325 23.13 -18.88 -15.95
CA GLN A 325 21.99 -19.69 -15.52
C GLN A 325 20.71 -18.85 -15.47
N PHE A 326 19.60 -19.43 -15.94
CA PHE A 326 18.27 -18.84 -15.94
C PHE A 326 17.31 -19.87 -15.36
N ILE A 327 16.92 -19.69 -14.10
CA ILE A 327 16.33 -20.73 -13.27
C ILE A 327 14.88 -20.38 -12.96
N ARG A 328 13.95 -21.26 -13.31
CA ARG A 328 12.54 -21.17 -12.89
C ARG A 328 12.32 -22.01 -11.64
N CYS A 329 12.27 -21.35 -10.47
CA CYS A 329 12.22 -22.03 -9.18
C CYS A 329 11.10 -21.58 -8.24
N HIS A 330 10.32 -20.56 -8.62
CA HIS A 330 9.20 -20.05 -7.82
C HIS A 330 7.83 -20.54 -8.30
N SER A 331 7.78 -21.42 -9.31
CA SER A 331 6.54 -21.95 -9.91
C SER A 331 5.45 -22.34 -8.92
N LEU A 332 4.26 -21.78 -9.15
CA LEU A 332 3.02 -22.19 -8.52
C LEU A 332 2.80 -23.68 -8.78
N ASP A 333 2.63 -24.43 -7.68
CA ASP A 333 2.42 -25.88 -7.67
C ASP A 333 3.40 -26.70 -8.51
N ASN A 334 4.65 -26.22 -8.60
CA ASN A 334 5.72 -26.82 -9.40
C ASN A 334 5.41 -26.92 -10.91
N ASN A 335 4.51 -26.08 -11.42
CA ASN A 335 4.24 -26.02 -12.86
C ASN A 335 5.48 -25.49 -13.62
N PRO A 336 6.14 -26.31 -14.48
CA PRO A 336 7.33 -25.88 -15.20
C PRO A 336 7.05 -24.77 -16.22
N SER A 337 5.79 -24.59 -16.62
CA SER A 337 5.35 -23.58 -17.58
C SER A 337 4.89 -22.26 -16.94
N ASP A 338 4.90 -22.16 -15.60
CA ASP A 338 4.47 -20.95 -14.90
C ASP A 338 5.41 -19.76 -15.21
N ASP A 339 4.86 -18.77 -15.90
CA ASP A 339 5.47 -17.48 -16.25
C ASP A 339 4.70 -16.29 -15.64
N GLU A 340 3.86 -16.54 -14.64
CA GLU A 340 3.04 -15.53 -13.96
C GLU A 340 3.56 -15.23 -12.55
N THR A 341 4.14 -16.24 -11.86
CA THR A 341 4.71 -16.02 -10.54
C THR A 341 5.93 -15.09 -10.64
N LYS A 342 5.80 -13.89 -10.09
CA LYS A 342 6.87 -12.90 -10.03
C LYS A 342 7.90 -13.29 -8.96
N VAL A 343 9.19 -13.15 -9.29
CA VAL A 343 10.29 -13.14 -8.34
C VAL A 343 10.55 -11.68 -7.97
N TRP A 344 10.18 -11.29 -6.76
CA TRP A 344 10.12 -9.89 -6.35
C TRP A 344 11.46 -9.36 -5.85
N MET A 345 12.20 -10.14 -5.07
CA MET A 345 13.43 -9.70 -4.44
C MET A 345 14.50 -10.78 -4.46
N CYS A 346 15.76 -10.36 -4.63
CA CYS A 346 16.93 -11.21 -4.49
C CYS A 346 18.00 -10.53 -3.65
N ALA A 347 18.73 -11.29 -2.82
CA ALA A 347 19.87 -10.77 -2.07
C ALA A 347 20.88 -11.88 -1.74
N PHE A 348 22.16 -11.55 -1.87
CA PHE A 348 23.24 -12.46 -1.52
C PHE A 348 23.34 -12.69 -0.01
N GLN A 349 23.56 -13.94 0.38
CA GLN A 349 23.81 -14.32 1.76
C GLN A 349 25.12 -13.68 2.24
N PRO A 350 25.11 -12.93 3.35
CA PRO A 350 26.32 -12.36 3.93
C PRO A 350 27.19 -13.47 4.51
N ASN A 351 28.51 -13.32 4.43
CA ASN A 351 29.47 -14.31 4.88
C ASN A 351 29.74 -14.16 6.40
N PRO A 352 29.30 -15.11 7.25
CA PRO A 352 29.52 -15.01 8.70
C PRO A 352 31.01 -15.07 9.09
N ARG A 353 31.86 -15.62 8.22
CA ARG A 353 33.30 -15.73 8.48
C ARG A 353 34.10 -14.51 8.04
N ASN A 354 33.53 -13.68 7.16
CA ASN A 354 34.19 -12.49 6.65
C ASN A 354 33.17 -11.34 6.55
N PRO A 355 33.01 -10.55 7.64
CA PRO A 355 32.02 -9.49 7.71
C PRO A 355 32.09 -8.55 6.53
N GLY A 356 30.96 -8.44 5.83
CA GLY A 356 30.82 -7.56 4.70
C GLY A 356 31.17 -8.14 3.33
N GLU A 357 31.69 -9.35 3.28
CA GLU A 357 31.65 -10.14 2.06
C GLU A 357 30.35 -10.93 1.97
N THR A 358 30.02 -11.32 0.75
CA THR A 358 28.90 -12.21 0.43
C THR A 358 29.44 -13.59 0.10
N THR A 359 28.66 -14.62 0.36
CA THR A 359 28.93 -15.96 -0.18
C THR A 359 28.48 -16.06 -1.65
N ASN A 360 28.62 -17.23 -2.28
CA ASN A 360 28.04 -17.51 -3.60
C ASN A 360 26.54 -17.86 -3.55
N ILE A 361 25.93 -17.86 -2.37
CA ILE A 361 24.51 -18.18 -2.19
C ILE A 361 23.69 -16.89 -2.32
N VAL A 362 22.67 -16.93 -3.18
CA VAL A 362 21.63 -15.89 -3.28
C VAL A 362 20.30 -16.46 -2.77
N ALA A 363 19.57 -15.67 -1.98
CA ALA A 363 18.18 -15.94 -1.67
C ALA A 363 17.27 -15.13 -2.59
N THR A 364 16.15 -15.74 -2.99
CA THR A 364 15.10 -15.10 -3.79
C THR A 364 13.74 -15.38 -3.16
N CYS A 365 12.80 -14.43 -3.28
CA CYS A 365 11.41 -14.61 -2.85
C CYS A 365 10.42 -14.22 -3.94
N GLY A 366 9.29 -14.92 -3.99
CA GLY A 366 8.25 -14.73 -5.00
C GLY A 366 7.16 -15.80 -4.89
N GLY A 367 5.91 -15.40 -5.06
CA GLY A 367 4.76 -16.24 -4.70
C GLY A 367 4.92 -16.77 -3.27
N LYS A 368 4.59 -18.04 -3.03
CA LYS A 368 4.73 -18.69 -1.71
C LYS A 368 6.13 -19.23 -1.43
N ASN A 369 7.08 -18.98 -2.32
CA ASN A 369 8.35 -19.69 -2.34
C ASN A 369 9.53 -18.78 -1.96
N ILE A 370 10.47 -19.36 -1.22
CA ILE A 370 11.81 -18.80 -0.97
C ILE A 370 12.82 -19.81 -1.49
N CYS A 371 13.72 -19.38 -2.37
CA CYS A 371 14.74 -20.25 -2.94
C CYS A 371 16.14 -19.77 -2.55
N PHE A 372 17.03 -20.73 -2.29
CA PHE A 372 18.45 -20.48 -2.04
C PHE A 372 19.25 -21.12 -3.16
N ILE A 373 20.01 -20.32 -3.91
CA ILE A 373 20.66 -20.74 -5.15
C ILE A 373 22.16 -20.53 -5.01
N ASP A 374 22.95 -21.54 -5.35
CA ASP A 374 24.40 -21.40 -5.46
C ASP A 374 24.76 -20.89 -6.87
N CYS A 375 25.20 -19.64 -6.97
CA CYS A 375 25.56 -19.00 -8.23
C CYS A 375 26.78 -19.65 -8.91
N GLN A 376 27.62 -20.38 -8.17
CA GLN A 376 28.75 -21.09 -8.77
C GLN A 376 28.31 -22.33 -9.52
N THR A 377 27.36 -23.08 -8.98
CA THR A 377 26.90 -24.36 -9.55
C THR A 377 25.57 -24.26 -10.30
N GLY A 378 24.82 -23.18 -10.13
CA GLY A 378 23.48 -23.01 -10.68
C GLY A 378 22.40 -23.83 -9.96
N LYS A 379 22.73 -24.48 -8.83
CA LYS A 379 21.80 -25.38 -8.14
C LYS A 379 20.92 -24.63 -7.16
N VAL A 380 19.62 -24.93 -7.19
CA VAL A 380 18.69 -24.58 -6.10
C VAL A 380 18.99 -25.51 -4.92
N MET A 381 19.67 -24.97 -3.92
CA MET A 381 20.13 -25.71 -2.74
C MET A 381 18.98 -26.06 -1.80
N LYS A 382 18.04 -25.11 -1.64
CA LYS A 382 16.89 -25.21 -0.73
C LYS A 382 15.72 -24.43 -1.31
N ARG A 383 14.52 -24.92 -1.04
CA ARG A 383 13.27 -24.23 -1.32
C ARG A 383 12.33 -24.38 -0.14
N TYR A 384 11.79 -23.28 0.34
CA TYR A 384 10.71 -23.24 1.32
C TYR A 384 9.43 -22.81 0.61
N LYS A 385 8.30 -23.44 0.95
CA LYS A 385 6.97 -23.07 0.49
C LYS A 385 6.12 -22.78 1.72
N ASP A 386 5.46 -21.63 1.74
CA ASP A 386 4.55 -21.30 2.83
C ASP A 386 3.25 -22.12 2.76
N ASN A 387 2.69 -22.42 3.92
CA ASN A 387 1.45 -23.20 4.03
C ASN A 387 0.20 -22.32 3.88
N ASP A 388 0.33 -21.01 4.09
CA ASP A 388 -0.77 -20.06 3.90
C ASP A 388 -1.15 -19.96 2.41
N PRO A 389 -2.43 -20.24 2.05
CA PRO A 389 -2.88 -20.16 0.67
C PRO A 389 -2.92 -18.74 0.09
N ASP A 390 -2.89 -17.70 0.92
CA ASP A 390 -3.00 -16.31 0.47
C ASP A 390 -1.67 -15.55 0.54
N GLU A 391 -0.60 -16.23 0.99
CA GLU A 391 0.74 -15.66 1.06
C GLU A 391 1.36 -15.42 -0.32
N SER A 392 2.07 -14.30 -0.44
CA SER A 392 2.97 -14.00 -1.55
C SER A 392 4.10 -13.11 -1.04
N PHE A 393 5.33 -13.62 -1.06
CA PHE A 393 6.50 -12.90 -0.56
C PHE A 393 6.97 -11.81 -1.52
N PHE A 394 7.13 -10.60 -1.00
CA PHE A 394 7.53 -9.41 -1.76
C PHE A 394 8.96 -8.96 -1.44
N CYS A 395 9.41 -9.17 -0.20
CA CYS A 395 10.70 -8.68 0.25
C CYS A 395 11.45 -9.67 1.15
N LEU A 396 12.76 -9.47 1.22
CA LEU A 396 13.66 -10.25 2.07
C LEU A 396 14.82 -9.39 2.56
N ALA A 397 15.40 -9.75 3.70
CA ALA A 397 16.58 -9.10 4.26
C ALA A 397 17.45 -10.10 5.02
N TRP A 398 18.76 -9.94 4.97
CA TRP A 398 19.72 -10.79 5.66
C TRP A 398 20.30 -10.09 6.89
N THR A 399 20.58 -10.87 7.93
CA THR A 399 21.43 -10.47 9.06
C THR A 399 22.43 -11.59 9.41
N ILE A 400 23.46 -11.25 10.20
CA ILE A 400 24.35 -12.23 10.84
C ILE A 400 24.16 -12.08 12.34
N LEU A 401 23.60 -13.11 12.98
CA LEU A 401 23.54 -13.17 14.44
C LEU A 401 24.90 -13.65 14.97
N PRO A 402 25.53 -12.91 15.90
CA PRO A 402 26.82 -13.29 16.47
C PRO A 402 26.68 -14.47 17.43
N ALA A 403 27.75 -15.27 17.57
CA ALA A 403 27.84 -16.28 18.61
C ALA A 403 27.79 -15.65 20.01
N ASP A 404 26.91 -16.13 20.87
CA ASP A 404 26.78 -15.71 22.27
C ASP A 404 27.29 -16.78 23.26
N GLY A 405 27.68 -17.97 22.78
CA GLY A 405 28.26 -19.04 23.58
C GLY A 405 27.24 -19.90 24.34
N GLU A 406 26.08 -19.35 24.69
CA GLU A 406 24.97 -20.07 25.33
C GLU A 406 24.02 -20.67 24.28
N SER A 407 23.52 -19.86 23.34
CA SER A 407 22.52 -20.26 22.34
C SER A 407 23.18 -20.60 20.99
N LEU A 408 24.20 -19.83 20.61
CA LEU A 408 24.91 -19.89 19.34
C LEU A 408 26.39 -20.21 19.54
N LYS A 409 26.81 -21.35 18.99
CA LYS A 409 28.22 -21.77 18.99
C LYS A 409 29.09 -21.07 17.93
N LYS A 410 28.46 -20.42 16.95
CA LYS A 410 29.11 -19.74 15.82
C LYS A 410 28.14 -18.71 15.24
N ASP A 411 28.68 -17.72 14.54
CA ASP A 411 27.88 -16.73 13.82
C ASP A 411 27.01 -17.41 12.75
N VAL A 412 25.77 -16.91 12.62
CA VAL A 412 24.75 -17.52 11.76
C VAL A 412 24.10 -16.46 10.87
N SER A 413 24.04 -16.71 9.56
CA SER A 413 23.17 -15.94 8.66
C SER A 413 21.70 -16.31 8.90
N VAL A 414 20.88 -15.30 9.15
CA VAL A 414 19.42 -15.40 9.27
C VAL A 414 18.77 -14.59 8.15
N LEU A 415 17.70 -15.12 7.58
CA LEU A 415 16.91 -14.47 6.55
C LEU A 415 15.55 -14.08 7.12
N ALA A 416 15.19 -12.81 7.04
CA ALA A 416 13.82 -12.35 7.21
C ALA A 416 13.15 -12.26 5.83
N VAL A 417 11.90 -12.66 5.74
CA VAL A 417 11.06 -12.49 4.55
C VAL A 417 9.68 -11.99 4.98
N ALA A 418 9.02 -11.26 4.09
CA ALA A 418 7.66 -10.81 4.31
C ALA A 418 6.93 -10.56 2.99
N GLY A 419 5.61 -10.41 3.08
CA GLY A 419 4.76 -10.39 1.90
C GLY A 419 3.33 -9.98 2.20
N ASN A 420 2.41 -10.65 1.50
CA ASN A 420 1.00 -10.29 1.41
C ASN A 420 0.25 -10.33 2.75
N ASN A 421 0.58 -11.27 3.64
CA ASN A 421 -0.14 -11.43 4.92
C ASN A 421 0.27 -10.45 6.04
N GLY A 422 1.26 -9.57 5.79
CA GLY A 422 1.71 -8.61 6.79
C GLY A 422 2.51 -9.23 7.95
N HIS A 423 3.02 -10.45 7.80
CA HIS A 423 3.86 -11.10 8.80
C HIS A 423 5.33 -11.11 8.37
N VAL A 424 6.24 -10.91 9.33
CA VAL A 424 7.67 -11.13 9.11
C VAL A 424 8.02 -12.55 9.53
N LYS A 425 8.61 -13.33 8.63
CA LYS A 425 9.00 -14.72 8.86
C LYS A 425 10.51 -14.86 8.91
N LEU A 426 11.05 -15.45 9.98
CA LEU A 426 12.49 -15.57 10.22
C LEU A 426 12.99 -17.00 9.99
N PHE A 427 13.93 -17.14 9.08
CA PHE A 427 14.49 -18.40 8.64
C PHE A 427 15.94 -18.56 9.08
N HIS A 428 16.26 -19.74 9.61
CA HIS A 428 17.62 -20.22 9.71
C HIS A 428 17.92 -21.15 8.52
N PRO A 429 18.63 -20.69 7.48
CA PRO A 429 18.77 -21.48 6.25
C PRO A 429 19.56 -22.76 6.47
N SER A 430 20.62 -22.76 7.28
CA SER A 430 21.47 -23.94 7.51
C SER A 430 20.72 -25.07 8.19
N GLN A 431 19.85 -24.76 9.15
CA GLN A 431 19.01 -25.73 9.85
C GLN A 431 17.71 -26.04 9.11
N ARG A 432 17.32 -25.21 8.12
CA ARG A 432 16.08 -25.33 7.34
C ARG A 432 14.82 -25.16 8.22
N VAL A 433 14.89 -24.24 9.17
CA VAL A 433 13.81 -23.99 10.14
C VAL A 433 13.30 -22.56 9.96
N LEU A 434 11.98 -22.42 9.86
CA LEU A 434 11.25 -21.19 10.18
C LEU A 434 11.12 -21.15 11.68
N PHE A 435 11.78 -20.21 12.35
CA PHE A 435 11.84 -20.21 13.81
C PHE A 435 10.92 -19.17 14.45
N ALA A 436 10.53 -18.12 13.72
CA ALA A 436 9.58 -17.13 14.22
C ALA A 436 8.71 -16.56 13.10
N THR A 437 7.46 -16.27 13.47
CA THR A 437 6.53 -15.45 12.69
C THR A 437 6.15 -14.26 13.57
N MET A 438 6.45 -13.07 13.09
CA MET A 438 6.25 -11.82 13.81
C MET A 438 5.04 -11.10 13.24
N GLU A 439 4.06 -10.88 14.12
CA GLU A 439 2.80 -10.25 13.75
C GLU A 439 2.77 -8.81 14.20
N GLY A 440 2.31 -7.91 13.33
CA GLY A 440 2.05 -6.52 13.72
C GLY A 440 1.85 -5.54 12.57
N HIS A 441 2.05 -5.91 11.31
CA HIS A 441 1.52 -5.10 10.21
C HIS A 441 0.07 -5.48 9.90
N ARG A 442 -0.68 -4.52 9.37
CA ARG A 442 -2.11 -4.67 9.06
C ARG A 442 -2.38 -4.85 7.57
N SER A 443 -1.37 -4.65 6.75
CA SER A 443 -1.40 -4.88 5.32
C SER A 443 -0.08 -5.53 4.91
N TYR A 444 0.10 -5.76 3.61
CA TYR A 444 1.30 -6.40 3.11
C TYR A 444 2.56 -5.60 3.47
N ILE A 445 3.66 -6.31 3.69
CA ILE A 445 4.98 -5.72 3.95
C ILE A 445 5.72 -5.63 2.62
N SER A 446 6.08 -4.41 2.24
CA SER A 446 6.72 -4.07 0.97
C SER A 446 8.25 -4.10 1.08
N CYS A 447 8.81 -3.83 2.26
CA CYS A 447 10.26 -3.85 2.45
C CYS A 447 10.72 -4.25 3.86
N LEU A 448 11.96 -4.75 3.93
CA LEU A 448 12.66 -5.13 5.14
C LEU A 448 14.10 -4.58 5.11
N CYS A 449 14.61 -4.13 6.25
CA CYS A 449 16.00 -3.67 6.38
C CYS A 449 16.52 -3.92 7.79
N PHE A 450 17.59 -4.70 7.94
CA PHE A 450 18.27 -4.87 9.23
C PHE A 450 19.15 -3.65 9.55
N HIS A 451 19.27 -3.35 10.84
CA HIS A 451 20.25 -2.38 11.32
C HIS A 451 21.68 -2.90 11.06
N PRO A 452 22.57 -2.14 10.39
CA PRO A 452 23.88 -2.67 9.97
C PRO A 452 24.85 -3.02 11.10
N GLU A 453 24.67 -2.43 12.29
CA GLU A 453 25.52 -2.66 13.48
C GLU A 453 24.80 -3.41 14.61
N GLU A 454 23.46 -3.49 14.58
CA GLU A 454 22.65 -4.11 15.66
C GLU A 454 21.88 -5.28 15.02
N PRO A 455 22.47 -6.49 14.99
CA PRO A 455 22.04 -7.56 14.11
C PRO A 455 20.66 -8.13 14.43
N THR A 456 20.13 -7.88 15.63
CA THR A 456 18.76 -8.28 16.03
C THR A 456 17.71 -7.22 15.71
N GLN A 457 18.11 -6.01 15.29
CA GLN A 457 17.17 -4.95 14.98
C GLN A 457 16.74 -4.99 13.51
N LEU A 458 15.44 -5.11 13.29
CA LEU A 458 14.84 -5.19 11.95
C LEU A 458 13.80 -4.08 11.77
N PHE A 459 13.88 -3.37 10.67
CA PHE A 459 12.82 -2.47 10.20
C PHE A 459 11.96 -3.18 9.14
N SER A 460 10.64 -3.08 9.26
CA SER A 460 9.68 -3.51 8.24
C SER A 460 8.76 -2.37 7.84
N GLY A 461 8.65 -2.10 6.54
CA GLY A 461 7.74 -1.09 5.98
C GLY A 461 6.54 -1.75 5.31
N SER A 462 5.35 -1.17 5.48
CA SER A 462 4.09 -1.73 4.97
C SER A 462 3.19 -0.67 4.35
N ARG A 463 2.29 -1.15 3.49
CA ARG A 463 1.19 -0.37 2.92
C ARG A 463 0.24 0.22 3.97
N ASP A 464 0.24 -0.31 5.20
CA ASP A 464 -0.51 0.27 6.32
C ASP A 464 0.00 1.66 6.76
N GLY A 465 1.06 2.18 6.11
CA GLY A 465 1.67 3.48 6.39
C GLY A 465 2.56 3.48 7.63
N ARG A 466 2.89 2.29 8.16
CA ARG A 466 3.74 2.09 9.32
C ARG A 466 5.07 1.49 8.90
N ILE A 467 6.12 1.91 9.59
CA ILE A 467 7.40 1.21 9.63
C ILE A 467 7.59 0.72 11.05
N ILE A 468 7.75 -0.57 11.27
CA ILE A 468 7.94 -1.14 12.60
C ILE A 468 9.41 -1.50 12.79
N LEU A 469 9.97 -1.09 13.93
CA LEU A 469 11.26 -1.55 14.42
C LEU A 469 11.02 -2.70 15.41
N TRP A 470 11.68 -3.82 15.14
CA TRP A 470 11.63 -5.03 15.92
C TRP A 470 12.98 -5.34 16.54
N ASP A 471 12.96 -6.00 17.69
CA ASP A 471 14.06 -6.83 18.15
C ASP A 471 13.69 -8.29 17.89
N ILE A 472 14.43 -8.96 17.01
CA ILE A 472 14.18 -10.37 16.69
C ILE A 472 14.76 -11.33 17.74
N GLY A 473 15.56 -10.81 18.68
CA GLY A 473 16.27 -11.60 19.68
C GLY A 473 17.33 -12.53 19.08
N ILE A 474 17.97 -13.30 19.96
CA ILE A 474 18.84 -14.41 19.58
C ILE A 474 18.06 -15.71 19.81
N PRO A 475 17.80 -16.51 18.77
CA PRO A 475 17.06 -17.76 18.94
C PRO A 475 17.81 -18.74 19.85
N ASP A 476 17.13 -19.24 20.89
CA ASP A 476 17.55 -20.46 21.55
C ASP A 476 17.01 -21.67 20.77
N PHE A 477 17.90 -22.33 20.04
CA PHE A 477 17.56 -23.49 19.22
C PHE A 477 17.41 -24.79 20.03
N THR A 478 17.58 -24.76 21.35
CA THR A 478 17.39 -25.95 22.21
C THR A 478 15.94 -26.10 22.66
N ASP A 479 15.27 -25.00 23.03
CA ASP A 479 13.89 -25.00 23.53
C ASP A 479 12.86 -24.41 22.53
N CYS A 480 13.30 -23.94 21.35
CA CYS A 480 12.44 -23.35 20.32
C CYS A 480 11.54 -22.19 20.80
N THR A 481 11.89 -21.56 21.92
CA THR A 481 11.19 -20.39 22.45
C THR A 481 11.86 -19.13 21.95
N ILE A 482 11.14 -18.30 21.20
CA ILE A 482 11.65 -17.02 20.69
C ILE A 482 10.74 -15.91 21.16
N GLN A 483 11.32 -14.95 21.86
CA GLN A 483 10.66 -13.72 22.25
C GLN A 483 11.23 -12.59 21.40
N TYR A 484 10.65 -12.40 20.22
CA TYR A 484 10.81 -11.14 19.52
C TYR A 484 10.00 -10.05 20.23
N SER A 485 10.35 -8.79 20.02
CA SER A 485 9.57 -7.67 20.56
C SER A 485 9.40 -6.56 19.54
N GLN A 486 8.20 -5.97 19.52
CA GLN A 486 7.95 -4.74 18.79
C GLN A 486 8.51 -3.58 19.62
N LEU A 487 9.57 -2.92 19.15
CA LEU A 487 10.20 -1.83 19.88
C LEU A 487 9.49 -0.50 19.61
N LEU A 488 9.20 -0.21 18.35
CA LEU A 488 8.77 1.11 17.91
C LEU A 488 7.95 1.07 16.62
N VAL A 489 6.99 1.99 16.47
CA VAL A 489 6.26 2.23 15.23
C VAL A 489 6.59 3.64 14.71
N LEU A 490 6.97 3.76 13.45
CA LEU A 490 7.20 5.01 12.75
C LEU A 490 6.08 5.21 11.73
N LYS A 491 5.69 6.46 11.51
CA LYS A 491 4.62 6.80 10.57
C LYS A 491 5.21 7.32 9.26
N ALA A 492 5.08 6.58 8.18
CA ALA A 492 5.43 7.03 6.83
C ALA A 492 4.31 7.98 6.35
N PRO A 493 4.58 9.28 6.10
CA PRO A 493 3.51 10.21 5.73
C PRO A 493 2.91 9.87 4.36
N GLY A 494 1.65 9.46 4.42
CA GLY A 494 0.76 9.51 3.28
C GLY A 494 1.10 8.55 2.15
N THR A 495 1.60 7.33 2.43
CA THR A 495 1.55 6.10 1.59
C THR A 495 2.52 5.00 2.08
N ASP A 496 2.66 3.92 1.28
CA ASP A 496 3.51 2.74 1.47
C ASP A 496 5.00 3.10 1.56
N ALA A 497 5.74 2.43 2.45
CA ALA A 497 7.20 2.50 2.49
C ALA A 497 7.75 1.40 1.58
N VAL A 498 8.07 1.72 0.34
CA VAL A 498 8.45 0.76 -0.71
C VAL A 498 9.89 0.27 -0.56
N ASN A 499 10.78 1.09 0.02
CA ASN A 499 12.16 0.74 0.32
C ASN A 499 12.64 1.35 1.62
N LEU A 500 13.60 0.70 2.28
CA LEU A 500 14.27 1.19 3.47
C LEU A 500 15.79 1.13 3.31
N SER A 501 16.47 2.14 3.86
CA SER A 501 17.92 2.17 3.93
C SER A 501 18.40 2.83 5.22
N VAL A 502 19.42 2.25 5.84
CA VAL A 502 19.98 2.73 7.11
C VAL A 502 21.37 3.31 6.87
N SER A 503 21.54 4.58 7.20
CA SER A 503 22.84 5.28 7.16
C SER A 503 23.30 5.62 8.57
N LEU A 504 24.22 4.82 9.10
CA LEU A 504 24.76 5.00 10.46
C LEU A 504 25.59 6.27 10.60
N SER A 505 26.41 6.59 9.60
CA SER A 505 27.27 7.77 9.67
C SER A 505 26.49 9.10 9.58
N CYS A 506 25.28 9.04 9.03
CA CYS A 506 24.34 10.14 8.98
C CYS A 506 23.28 10.07 10.09
N ASP A 507 23.26 9.00 10.89
CA ASP A 507 22.27 8.75 11.95
C ASP A 507 20.83 8.76 11.42
N LEU A 508 20.57 8.12 10.26
CA LEU A 508 19.25 8.15 9.60
C LEU A 508 18.77 6.76 9.14
N LEU A 509 17.49 6.48 9.40
CA LEU A 509 16.68 5.56 8.61
C LEU A 509 15.99 6.37 7.51
N ILE A 510 16.02 5.89 6.26
CA ILE A 510 15.41 6.54 5.09
C ILE A 510 14.44 5.56 4.45
N ALA A 511 13.23 6.02 4.18
CA ALA A 511 12.21 5.29 3.44
C ALA A 511 11.93 5.96 2.09
N GLY A 512 11.87 5.17 1.02
CA GLY A 512 11.27 5.59 -0.25
C GLY A 512 9.76 5.34 -0.21
N CYS A 513 8.96 6.35 -0.55
CA CYS A 513 7.49 6.30 -0.51
C CYS A 513 6.91 6.83 -1.83
N ASP A 514 5.57 6.85 -1.96
CA ASP A 514 4.92 7.21 -3.24
C ASP A 514 5.21 8.62 -3.73
N LYS A 515 5.57 9.55 -2.83
CA LYS A 515 5.78 10.97 -3.18
C LYS A 515 7.20 11.47 -2.98
N SER A 516 7.91 10.91 -2.01
CA SER A 516 9.16 11.47 -1.49
C SER A 516 9.92 10.42 -0.70
N CYS A 517 11.19 10.71 -0.40
CA CYS A 517 11.91 9.98 0.63
C CYS A 517 11.74 10.65 1.99
N TYR A 518 11.35 9.90 3.02
CA TYR A 518 11.27 10.38 4.39
C TYR A 518 12.40 9.79 5.22
N ALA A 519 12.85 10.51 6.26
CA ALA A 519 13.88 10.00 7.14
C ALA A 519 13.67 10.30 8.62
N TRP A 520 14.15 9.39 9.47
CA TRP A 520 14.08 9.44 10.93
C TRP A 520 15.46 9.31 11.51
N ARG A 521 15.73 10.04 12.59
CA ARG A 521 17.02 9.97 13.28
C ARG A 521 17.09 8.74 14.18
N LEU A 522 18.09 7.87 13.96
CA LEU A 522 18.22 6.61 14.70
C LEU A 522 18.44 6.87 16.21
N SER A 523 19.30 7.83 16.55
CA SER A 523 19.58 8.22 17.95
C SER A 523 18.38 8.79 18.72
N LYS A 524 17.26 9.10 18.03
CA LYS A 524 16.03 9.64 18.63
C LYS A 524 14.86 8.65 18.60
N LEU A 525 15.10 7.38 18.27
CA LEU A 525 14.11 6.31 18.25
C LEU A 525 13.80 5.82 19.68
N THR A 526 13.32 6.71 20.55
CA THR A 526 13.05 6.43 21.98
C THR A 526 11.57 6.51 22.36
N GLU A 527 10.71 7.06 21.51
CA GLU A 527 9.26 7.27 21.76
C GLU A 527 8.43 6.32 20.91
N LYS A 528 7.40 5.67 21.45
CA LYS A 528 6.59 4.61 20.78
C LYS A 528 6.00 4.95 19.39
N ALA A 529 5.84 6.22 19.03
CA ALA A 529 5.35 6.66 17.71
C ALA A 529 5.99 7.98 17.28
N ARG A 530 6.50 8.08 16.03
CA ARG A 530 7.25 9.27 15.55
C ARG A 530 7.00 9.61 14.07
N ASP A 531 6.74 10.89 13.82
CA ASP A 531 6.74 11.49 12.47
C ASP A 531 8.19 11.61 11.94
N PRO A 532 8.41 11.70 10.61
CA PRO A 532 9.74 11.86 10.06
C PRO A 532 10.39 13.18 10.45
N ASP A 533 11.71 13.11 10.61
CA ASP A 533 12.59 14.22 10.88
C ASP A 533 12.86 15.04 9.60
N LEU A 534 12.98 14.37 8.45
CA LEU A 534 13.29 14.96 7.14
C LEU A 534 12.37 14.42 6.05
N GLU A 535 12.13 15.24 5.04
CA GLU A 535 11.48 14.90 3.77
C GLU A 535 12.40 15.36 2.63
N PHE A 536 12.77 14.46 1.73
CA PHE A 536 13.68 14.73 0.61
C PHE A 536 12.90 14.82 -0.70
N LEU A 537 12.81 16.02 -1.27
CA LEU A 537 12.09 16.23 -2.52
C LEU A 537 12.98 15.87 -3.71
N HIS A 538 12.53 14.92 -4.53
CA HIS A 538 13.22 14.55 -5.76
C HIS A 538 13.23 15.70 -6.77
N PRO A 539 14.25 15.76 -7.64
CA PRO A 539 14.31 16.79 -8.68
C PRO A 539 13.19 16.62 -9.70
N GLN A 540 12.62 17.73 -10.17
CA GLN A 540 11.58 17.74 -11.21
C GLN A 540 12.11 18.35 -12.51
N GLU A 541 11.66 17.83 -13.66
CA GLU A 541 11.97 18.40 -14.97
C GLU A 541 11.13 19.67 -15.23
N ASN A 542 11.68 20.65 -15.96
CA ASN A 542 11.11 22.00 -16.16
C ASN A 542 9.92 22.07 -17.14
N ASP A 543 9.33 20.95 -17.48
CA ASP A 543 8.52 20.74 -18.68
C ASP A 543 7.06 21.19 -18.49
N GLY A 544 6.65 21.49 -17.24
CA GLY A 544 5.31 21.94 -16.89
C GLY A 544 4.19 20.94 -17.19
N LEU A 545 4.54 19.70 -17.57
CA LEU A 545 3.59 18.68 -18.02
C LEU A 545 3.34 17.55 -17.02
N ASN A 546 4.18 17.39 -15.98
CA ASN A 546 4.02 16.33 -14.98
C ASN A 546 4.19 16.91 -13.57
N GLU A 547 3.09 17.31 -12.93
CA GLU A 547 3.02 17.67 -11.50
C GLU A 547 2.70 16.46 -10.61
N GLU A 548 2.72 15.23 -11.13
CA GLU A 548 2.47 14.04 -10.31
C GLU A 548 3.78 13.55 -9.68
N ASP A 549 3.86 13.63 -8.35
CA ASP A 549 4.94 13.03 -7.56
C ASP A 549 4.92 11.50 -7.76
N GLY A 550 5.88 10.98 -8.53
CA GLY A 550 6.01 9.55 -8.80
C GLY A 550 6.67 8.77 -7.64
N VAL A 551 6.35 7.48 -7.54
CA VAL A 551 6.84 6.57 -6.48
C VAL A 551 8.37 6.47 -6.48
N ILE A 552 8.98 6.52 -5.29
CA ILE A 552 10.40 6.25 -5.12
C ILE A 552 10.62 4.76 -4.83
N ASP A 553 10.72 3.99 -5.91
CA ASP A 553 10.75 2.51 -5.89
C ASP A 553 12.17 1.91 -5.96
N GLY A 554 13.19 2.76 -6.04
CA GLY A 554 14.58 2.35 -5.90
C GLY A 554 15.30 3.27 -4.93
N LEU A 555 15.84 2.70 -3.85
CA LEU A 555 16.62 3.44 -2.85
C LEU A 555 17.81 2.59 -2.38
N LEU A 556 19.02 3.00 -2.75
CA LEU A 556 20.24 2.23 -2.51
C LEU A 556 21.32 3.11 -1.89
N LEU A 557 21.73 2.78 -0.66
CA LEU A 557 22.84 3.45 0.02
C LEU A 557 24.17 2.80 -0.34
N LEU A 558 25.13 3.63 -0.75
CA LEU A 558 26.51 3.26 -1.04
C LEU A 558 27.43 3.61 0.14
N SER A 559 28.62 3.00 0.17
CA SER A 559 29.60 3.07 1.28
C SER A 559 30.09 4.48 1.69
N ASN A 560 29.87 5.51 0.86
CA ASN A 560 30.32 6.89 1.10
C ASN A 560 29.18 7.88 1.42
N ASN A 561 28.05 7.36 1.93
CA ASN A 561 26.80 8.10 2.17
C ASN A 561 26.15 8.63 0.89
N CYS A 562 26.57 8.12 -0.27
CA CYS A 562 25.89 8.43 -1.51
C CYS A 562 24.67 7.52 -1.64
N ILE A 563 23.56 8.08 -2.09
CA ILE A 563 22.34 7.36 -2.39
C ILE A 563 22.15 7.36 -3.90
N VAL A 564 21.77 6.20 -4.44
CA VAL A 564 21.14 6.10 -5.74
C VAL A 564 19.64 5.94 -5.50
N SER A 565 18.86 6.85 -6.08
CA SER A 565 17.41 6.76 -6.03
C SER A 565 16.79 6.73 -7.43
N LYS A 566 15.77 5.89 -7.60
CA LYS A 566 14.92 5.79 -8.80
C LYS A 566 13.55 6.35 -8.46
N GLN A 567 13.00 7.15 -9.36
CA GLN A 567 11.62 7.60 -9.31
C GLN A 567 10.89 7.08 -10.54
N VAL A 568 9.70 6.52 -10.36
CA VAL A 568 8.86 6.04 -11.46
C VAL A 568 8.51 7.21 -12.39
N GLY A 569 8.57 6.98 -13.70
CA GLY A 569 8.32 8.00 -14.71
C GLY A 569 9.52 8.91 -15.04
N GLN A 570 10.68 8.73 -14.40
CA GLN A 570 11.88 9.53 -14.67
C GLN A 570 12.90 8.80 -15.55
N SER A 571 13.57 9.56 -16.43
CA SER A 571 14.51 9.04 -17.43
C SER A 571 15.95 8.86 -16.90
N CYS A 572 16.15 9.07 -15.60
CA CYS A 572 17.45 9.02 -14.95
C CYS A 572 17.33 8.41 -13.55
N LEU A 573 18.42 7.77 -13.10
CA LEU A 573 18.66 7.56 -11.68
C LEU A 573 19.39 8.78 -11.09
N TYR A 574 19.09 9.11 -9.84
CA TYR A 574 19.71 10.23 -9.15
C TYR A 574 20.77 9.71 -8.19
N LEU A 575 22.03 10.09 -8.41
CA LEU A 575 23.13 9.88 -7.46
C LEU A 575 23.35 11.16 -6.65
N TRP A 576 23.24 11.11 -5.33
CA TRP A 576 23.36 12.27 -4.45
C TRP A 576 24.07 11.92 -3.13
N ASP A 577 24.70 12.91 -2.49
CA ASP A 577 25.40 12.73 -1.20
C ASP A 577 24.46 13.07 -0.04
N LEU A 578 24.01 12.06 0.70
CA LEU A 578 23.10 12.23 1.82
C LEU A 578 23.61 13.27 2.82
N LYS A 579 24.92 13.25 3.12
CA LYS A 579 25.50 14.11 4.15
C LYS A 579 25.39 15.59 3.82
N GLN A 580 25.40 15.96 2.54
CA GLN A 580 25.25 17.36 2.08
C GLN A 580 23.84 17.91 2.30
N HIS A 581 22.86 17.02 2.49
CA HIS A 581 21.45 17.37 2.63
C HIS A 581 20.99 17.34 4.08
N ILE A 582 21.87 16.99 5.04
CA ILE A 582 21.53 16.97 6.45
C ILE A 582 21.73 18.38 7.03
N PRO A 583 20.67 19.04 7.52
CA PRO A 583 20.82 20.37 8.08
C PRO A 583 21.45 20.33 9.48
N ASP A 584 22.33 21.28 9.78
CA ASP A 584 23.04 21.37 11.08
C ASP A 584 22.08 21.36 12.28
N HIS A 585 20.95 22.08 12.15
CA HIS A 585 19.90 22.11 13.15
C HIS A 585 18.51 22.16 12.50
N TYR A 586 17.59 21.37 13.03
CA TYR A 586 16.17 21.47 12.70
C TYR A 586 15.30 21.04 13.90
N LYS A 587 14.21 21.81 14.13
CA LYS A 587 13.26 21.64 15.24
C LYS A 587 12.35 20.42 15.02
N SER A 588 11.47 20.14 15.98
CA SER A 588 10.56 18.97 16.03
C SER A 588 9.58 18.77 14.87
N ARG A 589 9.57 19.61 13.84
CA ARG A 589 8.71 19.46 12.67
C ARG A 589 9.55 18.92 11.51
N THR A 590 8.98 18.00 10.73
CA THR A 590 9.58 17.47 9.49
C THR A 590 10.10 18.62 8.63
N LYS A 591 11.41 18.56 8.32
CA LYS A 591 12.07 19.56 7.50
C LYS A 591 12.19 19.05 6.07
N VAL A 592 11.64 19.84 5.15
CA VAL A 592 11.69 19.58 3.71
C VAL A 592 13.04 20.02 3.15
N VAL A 593 13.71 19.14 2.42
CA VAL A 593 15.04 19.33 1.84
C VAL A 593 15.04 18.89 0.37
N PRO A 594 15.21 19.81 -0.59
CA PRO A 594 15.34 19.44 -2.00
C PRO A 594 16.64 18.66 -2.26
N ILE A 595 16.55 17.57 -3.02
CA ILE A 595 17.72 16.78 -3.44
C ILE A 595 18.48 17.54 -4.52
N ILE A 596 19.79 17.66 -4.35
CA ILE A 596 20.74 18.19 -5.33
C ILE A 596 21.59 17.01 -5.82
N PRO A 597 21.35 16.51 -7.05
CA PRO A 597 22.12 15.41 -7.60
C PRO A 597 23.60 15.75 -7.77
N LEU A 598 24.46 14.82 -7.38
CA LEU A 598 25.86 14.77 -7.80
C LEU A 598 25.97 14.35 -9.27
N ALA A 599 25.16 13.39 -9.70
CA ALA A 599 25.11 12.95 -11.08
C ALA A 599 23.71 12.41 -11.43
N LEU A 600 23.38 12.52 -12.71
CA LEU A 600 22.23 11.88 -13.33
C LEU A 600 22.75 10.70 -14.14
N LEU A 601 22.26 9.49 -13.86
CA LEU A 601 22.63 8.27 -14.56
C LEU A 601 21.53 7.95 -15.57
N ASP A 602 21.88 7.89 -16.86
CA ASP A 602 20.91 7.66 -17.93
C ASP A 602 20.17 6.32 -17.73
N TYR A 603 18.85 6.35 -17.73
CA TYR A 603 18.00 5.18 -17.51
C TYR A 603 16.69 5.32 -18.29
N THR A 604 16.61 4.68 -19.45
CA THR A 604 15.59 4.97 -20.47
C THR A 604 14.27 4.21 -20.31
N SER A 605 14.06 3.50 -19.19
CA SER A 605 12.81 2.75 -18.94
C SER A 605 11.99 3.44 -17.85
N MET A 606 10.92 4.14 -18.25
CA MET A 606 10.21 5.07 -17.36
C MET A 606 8.94 4.48 -16.73
N ASP A 607 8.34 3.45 -17.34
CA ASP A 607 6.95 3.04 -17.07
C ASP A 607 6.86 1.80 -16.16
N VAL A 608 7.82 1.61 -15.26
CA VAL A 608 7.90 0.41 -14.41
C VAL A 608 8.11 0.80 -12.97
N ASP A 609 7.20 0.32 -12.13
CA ASP A 609 7.23 0.38 -10.68
C ASP A 609 7.88 -0.87 -10.08
N TYR A 610 8.30 -0.75 -8.80
CA TYR A 610 8.92 -1.83 -8.02
C TYR A 610 10.18 -2.43 -8.66
N VAL A 611 11.03 -1.57 -9.25
CA VAL A 611 12.33 -1.98 -9.80
C VAL A 611 13.45 -1.63 -8.83
N TYR A 612 13.99 -2.65 -8.17
CA TYR A 612 14.97 -2.51 -7.09
C TYR A 612 16.42 -2.62 -7.60
N PRO A 613 17.21 -1.54 -7.54
CA PRO A 613 18.61 -1.57 -7.94
C PRO A 613 19.48 -2.29 -6.89
N GLY A 614 20.60 -2.87 -7.35
CA GLY A 614 21.61 -3.50 -6.51
C GLY A 614 22.98 -2.84 -6.66
N ALA A 615 23.85 -2.97 -5.66
CA ALA A 615 25.23 -2.50 -5.77
C ALA A 615 26.23 -3.41 -5.08
N SER A 616 27.48 -3.32 -5.54
CA SER A 616 28.64 -3.86 -4.84
C SER A 616 29.35 -2.79 -4.02
N ARG A 617 30.22 -3.22 -3.10
CA ARG A 617 31.08 -2.33 -2.32
C ARG A 617 32.01 -1.47 -3.17
N GLY A 618 32.37 -1.96 -4.36
CA GLY A 618 33.28 -1.29 -5.28
C GLY A 618 32.68 -0.09 -6.00
N GLY A 619 31.38 0.20 -5.82
CA GLY A 619 30.70 1.26 -6.56
C GLY A 619 30.14 0.83 -7.91
N LEU A 620 29.98 -0.48 -8.14
CA LEU A 620 29.16 -1.00 -9.23
C LEU A 620 27.70 -0.91 -8.83
N VAL A 621 26.89 -0.18 -9.60
CA VAL A 621 25.43 -0.09 -9.44
C VAL A 621 24.77 -0.78 -10.64
N CYS A 622 23.76 -1.59 -10.39
CA CYS A 622 23.02 -2.32 -11.41
C CYS A 622 21.52 -2.14 -11.22
N VAL A 623 20.79 -1.95 -12.33
CA VAL A 623 19.33 -1.87 -12.35
C VAL A 623 18.80 -2.53 -13.62
N GLY A 624 17.64 -3.15 -13.53
CA GLY A 624 16.98 -3.77 -14.67
C GLY A 624 15.90 -2.91 -15.30
N ASP A 625 15.34 -3.33 -16.44
CA ASP A 625 14.19 -2.67 -17.08
C ASP A 625 13.05 -3.63 -17.47
N ASN A 626 12.01 -3.12 -18.15
CA ASN A 626 10.87 -3.88 -18.71
C ASN A 626 11.13 -4.57 -20.07
N ALA A 627 12.36 -4.57 -20.54
CA ALA A 627 12.78 -5.29 -21.74
C ALA A 627 13.85 -6.35 -21.44
N GLY A 628 14.08 -6.65 -20.16
CA GLY A 628 15.09 -7.59 -19.70
C GLY A 628 16.53 -7.07 -19.79
N LYS A 629 16.75 -5.77 -20.05
CA LYS A 629 18.10 -5.20 -20.09
C LYS A 629 18.59 -4.91 -18.68
N LEU A 630 19.88 -5.18 -18.47
CA LEU A 630 20.58 -4.87 -17.23
C LEU A 630 21.54 -3.70 -17.46
N TYR A 631 21.27 -2.56 -16.83
CA TYR A 631 22.11 -1.37 -16.86
C TYR A 631 23.14 -1.45 -15.74
N MET A 632 24.40 -1.14 -16.05
CA MET A 632 25.51 -1.24 -15.11
C MET A 632 26.33 0.06 -15.13
N TYR A 633 26.60 0.60 -13.95
CA TYR A 633 27.28 1.88 -13.76
C TYR A 633 28.46 1.70 -12.79
N ASP A 634 29.68 2.00 -13.25
CA ASP A 634 30.82 2.20 -12.36
C ASP A 634 30.83 3.65 -11.86
N VAL A 635 30.35 3.85 -10.63
CA VAL A 635 30.29 5.16 -9.99
C VAL A 635 31.40 5.39 -8.97
N ALA A 636 32.38 4.47 -8.85
CA ALA A 636 33.43 4.49 -7.83
C ALA A 636 34.21 5.81 -7.80
N THR A 637 34.56 6.31 -8.99
CA THR A 637 35.31 7.57 -9.13
C THR A 637 34.48 8.78 -8.72
N ILE A 638 33.17 8.76 -8.98
CA ILE A 638 32.26 9.87 -8.68
C ILE A 638 32.04 9.97 -7.18
N ILE A 639 31.74 8.84 -6.52
CA ILE A 639 31.54 8.80 -5.07
C ILE A 639 32.82 9.17 -4.30
N LYS A 640 34.00 8.85 -4.86
CA LYS A 640 35.30 9.22 -4.26
C LYS A 640 35.62 10.71 -4.41
N LYS A 641 35.35 11.28 -5.59
CA LYS A 641 35.66 12.70 -5.89
C LYS A 641 34.59 13.67 -5.36
N LYS A 642 33.34 13.20 -5.19
CA LYS A 642 32.16 14.01 -4.82
C LYS A 642 31.98 15.28 -5.67
N LYS A 643 32.42 15.23 -6.93
CA LYS A 643 32.29 16.34 -7.88
C LYS A 643 30.98 16.19 -8.64
N LYS A 644 30.18 17.26 -8.66
CA LYS A 644 28.97 17.33 -9.46
C LYS A 644 29.28 17.18 -10.95
N SER A 645 28.49 16.39 -11.65
CA SER A 645 28.49 16.28 -13.11
C SER A 645 27.46 17.24 -13.71
N ASP A 646 27.86 17.97 -14.75
CA ASP A 646 26.96 18.79 -15.56
C ASP A 646 26.32 18.01 -16.71
N ASN A 647 26.80 16.78 -16.96
CA ASN A 647 26.35 15.89 -18.02
C ASN A 647 25.55 14.72 -17.44
N ILE A 648 24.66 14.15 -18.26
CA ILE A 648 24.06 12.84 -17.99
C ILE A 648 25.11 11.76 -18.27
N LEU A 649 25.21 10.79 -17.37
CA LEU A 649 26.20 9.74 -17.41
C LEU A 649 25.62 8.48 -18.04
N ILE A 650 26.18 8.08 -19.19
CA ILE A 650 25.79 6.86 -19.90
C ILE A 650 26.28 5.65 -19.09
N PRO A 651 25.48 4.56 -19.00
CA PRO A 651 25.90 3.31 -18.38
C PRO A 651 27.27 2.85 -18.84
N SER A 652 28.07 2.34 -17.91
CA SER A 652 29.34 1.68 -18.21
C SER A 652 29.16 0.46 -19.11
N ARG A 653 28.01 -0.23 -18.97
CA ARG A 653 27.61 -1.36 -19.79
C ARG A 653 26.09 -1.54 -19.71
N VAL A 654 25.49 -2.06 -20.79
CA VAL A 654 24.09 -2.51 -20.81
C VAL A 654 24.09 -3.94 -21.37
N LEU A 655 23.69 -4.91 -20.57
CA LEU A 655 23.52 -6.29 -21.04
C LEU A 655 22.11 -6.44 -21.61
N PRO A 656 21.95 -6.87 -22.87
CA PRO A 656 20.64 -7.18 -23.40
C PRO A 656 20.09 -8.48 -22.80
N TRP A 657 18.78 -8.68 -22.92
CA TRP A 657 18.18 -9.98 -22.62
C TRP A 657 18.78 -11.04 -23.56
N PRO A 658 19.33 -12.15 -23.03
CA PRO A 658 20.01 -13.15 -23.86
C PRO A 658 19.01 -14.06 -24.59
N GLU A 659 19.50 -14.75 -25.64
CA GLU A 659 18.75 -15.85 -26.24
C GLU A 659 18.73 -17.04 -25.27
N LEU A 660 17.53 -17.51 -24.93
CA LEU A 660 17.34 -18.60 -23.98
C LEU A 660 17.11 -19.92 -24.73
N ASN A 661 17.94 -20.91 -24.44
CA ASN A 661 17.79 -22.28 -24.92
C ASN A 661 17.42 -23.20 -23.75
N LEU A 662 16.36 -24.00 -23.92
CA LEU A 662 15.95 -24.99 -22.92
C LEU A 662 16.94 -26.17 -22.94
N GLN A 663 17.42 -26.58 -21.76
CA GLN A 663 18.34 -27.73 -21.63
C GLN A 663 17.68 -29.07 -21.98
N ASN A 664 16.34 -29.15 -21.92
CA ASN A 664 15.55 -30.33 -22.27
C ASN A 664 14.62 -29.96 -23.44
N ASN A 665 14.61 -30.74 -24.52
CA ASN A 665 13.80 -30.55 -25.74
C ASN A 665 12.28 -30.50 -25.50
N MET A 666 11.78 -29.49 -24.79
CA MET A 666 10.36 -29.16 -24.66
C MET A 666 10.07 -28.04 -25.66
N ASN A 667 9.84 -28.41 -26.92
CA ASN A 667 9.52 -27.45 -28.00
C ASN A 667 8.32 -26.55 -27.63
N ASP A 668 7.35 -27.08 -26.88
CA ASP A 668 6.15 -26.36 -26.44
C ASP A 668 6.44 -25.19 -25.48
N MET A 669 7.59 -25.19 -24.81
CA MET A 669 8.01 -24.11 -23.88
C MET A 669 8.86 -23.02 -24.55
N GLN A 670 9.38 -23.23 -25.76
CA GLN A 670 10.10 -22.18 -26.48
C GLN A 670 9.19 -21.00 -26.84
N ASP A 671 7.91 -21.27 -27.09
CA ASP A 671 6.90 -20.27 -27.39
C ASP A 671 6.58 -19.37 -26.18
N ILE A 672 6.64 -19.92 -24.96
CA ILE A 672 6.42 -19.18 -23.71
C ILE A 672 7.57 -18.17 -23.49
N LEU A 673 8.81 -18.57 -23.81
CA LEU A 673 9.99 -17.71 -23.69
C LEU A 673 10.01 -16.54 -24.69
N LYS A 674 9.26 -16.62 -25.79
CA LYS A 674 9.25 -15.63 -26.88
C LYS A 674 8.14 -14.57 -26.78
N LYS A 675 7.11 -14.78 -25.95
CA LYS A 675 5.84 -14.04 -26.06
C LYS A 675 5.65 -12.87 -25.08
N LYS A 676 6.50 -12.68 -24.06
CA LYS A 676 6.29 -11.67 -23.00
C LYS A 676 7.48 -10.72 -22.89
N LYS A 677 7.18 -9.42 -22.74
CA LYS A 677 8.16 -8.45 -22.21
C LYS A 677 8.57 -8.92 -20.82
N VAL A 678 9.86 -8.86 -20.51
CA VAL A 678 10.40 -9.31 -19.22
C VAL A 678 10.79 -8.11 -18.41
N VAL A 679 10.28 -8.04 -17.18
CA VAL A 679 10.69 -7.04 -16.20
C VAL A 679 11.71 -7.67 -15.27
N LEU A 680 12.85 -7.02 -15.11
CA LEU A 680 13.83 -7.33 -14.06
C LEU A 680 13.44 -6.57 -12.78
N ASN A 681 12.72 -7.22 -11.86
CA ASN A 681 12.15 -6.59 -10.66
C ASN A 681 13.21 -6.20 -9.63
N SER A 682 14.21 -7.04 -9.40
CA SER A 682 15.24 -6.82 -8.38
C SER A 682 16.59 -7.31 -8.88
N VAL A 683 17.65 -6.57 -8.54
CA VAL A 683 19.03 -6.92 -8.86
C VAL A 683 19.86 -7.04 -7.60
N ALA A 684 20.61 -8.13 -7.45
CA ALA A 684 21.60 -8.33 -6.41
C ALA A 684 23.00 -8.45 -7.01
N VAL A 685 23.96 -7.76 -6.42
CA VAL A 685 25.37 -7.81 -6.84
C VAL A 685 26.19 -8.39 -5.70
N SER A 686 26.97 -9.43 -6.00
CA SER A 686 27.93 -9.99 -5.03
C SER A 686 28.97 -8.94 -4.62
N SER A 687 29.46 -9.03 -3.39
CA SER A 687 30.40 -8.04 -2.82
C SER A 687 31.69 -7.85 -3.65
N ASP A 688 32.19 -8.93 -4.27
CA ASP A 688 33.37 -8.94 -5.15
C ASP A 688 33.04 -8.59 -6.62
N SER A 689 31.76 -8.30 -6.90
CA SER A 689 31.20 -8.05 -8.24
C SER A 689 31.46 -9.20 -9.21
N LYS A 690 31.55 -10.44 -8.73
CA LYS A 690 31.76 -11.61 -9.59
C LYS A 690 30.47 -12.11 -10.21
N TYR A 691 29.39 -12.04 -9.45
CA TYR A 691 28.04 -12.43 -9.85
C TYR A 691 27.06 -11.26 -9.74
N VAL A 692 26.19 -11.16 -10.75
CA VAL A 692 24.98 -10.32 -10.72
C VAL A 692 23.78 -11.25 -10.90
N VAL A 693 22.77 -11.09 -10.04
CA VAL A 693 21.55 -11.89 -10.07
C VAL A 693 20.36 -10.97 -10.23
N ALA A 694 19.37 -11.35 -11.02
CA ALA A 694 18.10 -10.64 -11.09
C ALA A 694 16.90 -11.59 -10.94
N GLY A 695 15.86 -11.12 -10.24
CA GLY A 695 14.53 -11.74 -10.23
C GLY A 695 13.63 -11.07 -11.27
N THR A 696 12.75 -11.84 -11.92
CA THR A 696 11.90 -11.34 -13.00
C THR A 696 10.40 -11.54 -12.75
N ASP A 697 9.58 -10.84 -13.54
CA ASP A 697 8.12 -11.01 -13.54
C ASP A 697 7.63 -12.29 -14.20
N ASN A 698 8.47 -12.96 -14.98
CA ASN A 698 8.16 -14.22 -15.67
C ASN A 698 8.80 -15.45 -15.00
N ASN A 699 8.96 -15.40 -13.67
CA ASN A 699 9.41 -16.52 -12.83
C ASN A 699 10.86 -16.98 -13.12
N LEU A 700 11.72 -16.11 -13.63
CA LEU A 700 13.13 -16.43 -13.85
C LEU A 700 14.00 -15.77 -12.78
N VAL A 701 14.98 -16.54 -12.33
CA VAL A 701 16.15 -16.02 -11.64
C VAL A 701 17.32 -16.08 -12.61
N CYS A 702 17.80 -14.90 -13.00
CA CYS A 702 18.86 -14.73 -14.00
C CYS A 702 20.20 -14.54 -13.27
N ILE A 703 21.23 -15.27 -13.69
CA ILE A 703 22.56 -15.19 -13.10
C ILE A 703 23.55 -14.87 -14.20
N TRP A 704 24.29 -13.77 -14.01
CA TRP A 704 25.43 -13.40 -14.83
C TRP A 704 26.72 -13.49 -14.03
N LYS A 705 27.81 -13.88 -14.71
CA LYS A 705 29.14 -14.03 -14.12
C LYS A 705 30.15 -13.16 -14.86
N ARG A 706 30.92 -12.38 -14.12
CA ARG A 706 32.01 -11.57 -14.66
C ARG A 706 33.06 -12.44 -15.35
N THR A 707 33.48 -12.04 -16.55
CA THR A 707 34.53 -12.70 -17.35
C THR A 707 35.92 -12.11 -17.17
#